data_AF-A0A6L8U695-F1
#
_entry.id   AF-A0A6L8U695-F1
#
_cell.length_a   1.000
_cell.length_b   1.000
_cell.length_c   1.000
_cell.angle_alpha   90.00
_cell.angle_beta   90.00
_cell.angle_gamma   90.00
#
_symmetry.space_group_name_H-M   'P 1'
#
loop_
_entity.id
_entity.type
_entity.pdbx_description
1 polymer ?
#
loop_
_entity_poly.entity_id
_entity_poly.type
_entity_poly.pdbx_seq_one_letter_code
_entity_poly.pdbx_strand_id
1 'polypeptide(L)'
;MNRLFLLTILIFNILFVSGQEPLPRGMTEAERMIWDDYLKNYPADRGTAPPSEIPRTPSEWDEAQGVIITWASYENNLREIVRHAKNVAKVYIVCSYPTSVQNYLSQGGVNSENIEFIVADYNSVWVRDYGPQSIYLKGTNELAFVDWVYNRPRPSDDQVPTAVANYLSVPIYQMTQSPNRLVATGGNFMADGDGKGFSSKLILQENSSLSESQIDTLQKKYMGIQPYVKMETLPFDGIHHIDMHIKLLDEETLLVGQYPTGVADGPQIEANLNYILNNFQTPYGRPYRVVRIPMPPDEYGQYPNQWSDYLTYTNSLILNNLVLVPIYGLAQDSEALSIYQEAMPGYNIVGINMRNVIPASGAIHCITKEIAANDPIFISHAPIRDEVEYSYTGYTFTANISSASGIQEASLYWSLDPSEGFNQVSMTADGEEYTATISYLPPNSKVHYYISATNNNEKTITKPLVAPQGTYTFEVGEQDLGFDFSANQTEFEIGDEVVFTYINQGVTANSFLWNFGEGANPSTADTEGPHTVTYDSEGLKDISLTINGDLVLTKSGYINVTYTEPTYFNLTIEIEGNGTTSPEIGTHQYEEGFSVTLTAIPDEGWSFTRWVVNSQEYNEPEVQLEMVEDIQAKAYFTDEGSGVGSIAAGKLLISPNPAGHTITVSFSEQIEKAEIAIMDIAGNTALVLQNANGVSQYKIDISALTQGIYVVVVKTTRGVWTSKFVKN
;
A
#
# COMPACT_ATOMS: atom_id res chain seq x y z
N MET A 1 -65.32 -54.79 -49.70
CA MET A 1 -64.09 -54.02 -49.96
C MET A 1 -64.40 -52.58 -49.61
N ASN A 2 -63.96 -52.10 -48.45
CA ASN A 2 -63.67 -50.68 -48.16
C ASN A 2 -63.13 -50.58 -46.73
N ARG A 3 -61.84 -50.24 -46.65
CA ARG A 3 -61.09 -49.99 -45.41
C ARG A 3 -61.43 -48.58 -44.92
N LEU A 4 -61.87 -48.46 -43.66
CA LEU A 4 -61.96 -47.18 -42.98
C LEU A 4 -60.59 -46.89 -42.35
N PHE A 5 -59.85 -45.93 -42.90
CA PHE A 5 -58.65 -45.38 -42.26
C PHE A 5 -59.11 -44.34 -41.22
N LEU A 6 -58.84 -44.60 -39.94
CA LEU A 6 -58.81 -43.55 -38.92
C LEU A 6 -57.57 -42.69 -39.16
N LEU A 7 -57.77 -41.41 -39.46
CA LEU A 7 -56.70 -40.40 -39.48
C LEU A 7 -56.72 -39.69 -38.12
N THR A 8 -55.85 -40.10 -37.20
CA THR A 8 -55.62 -39.40 -35.94
C THR A 8 -54.74 -38.18 -36.24
N ILE A 9 -55.33 -36.99 -36.28
CA ILE A 9 -54.58 -35.73 -36.38
C ILE A 9 -54.01 -35.44 -34.98
N LEU A 10 -52.72 -35.69 -34.81
CA LEU A 10 -51.95 -35.27 -33.65
C LEU A 10 -51.71 -33.75 -33.78
N ILE A 11 -52.51 -32.94 -33.09
CA ILE A 11 -52.27 -31.50 -32.97
C ILE A 11 -51.11 -31.33 -31.98
N PHE A 12 -49.90 -31.11 -32.48
CA PHE A 12 -48.79 -30.57 -31.71
C PHE A 12 -49.15 -29.12 -31.37
N ASN A 13 -49.60 -28.86 -30.14
CA ASN A 13 -49.59 -27.52 -29.58
C ASN A 13 -48.13 -27.14 -29.35
N ILE A 14 -47.53 -26.46 -30.33
CA ILE A 14 -46.29 -25.71 -30.11
C ILE A 14 -46.70 -24.54 -29.22
N LEU A 15 -46.41 -24.66 -27.93
CA LEU A 15 -46.34 -23.51 -27.03
C LEU A 15 -45.21 -22.62 -27.57
N PHE A 16 -45.56 -21.60 -28.34
CA PHE A 16 -44.67 -20.46 -28.54
C PHE A 16 -44.57 -19.74 -27.19
N VAL A 17 -43.55 -20.09 -26.41
CA VAL A 17 -42.98 -19.16 -25.44
C VAL A 17 -42.28 -18.11 -26.28
N SER A 18 -42.97 -17.02 -26.61
CA SER A 18 -42.34 -15.85 -27.22
C SER A 18 -41.54 -15.13 -26.13
N GLY A 19 -40.35 -15.63 -25.81
CA GLY A 19 -39.32 -14.81 -25.19
C GLY A 19 -38.86 -13.81 -26.25
N GLN A 20 -39.12 -12.52 -26.04
CA GLN A 20 -38.42 -11.50 -26.82
C GLN A 20 -36.92 -11.66 -26.50
N GLU A 21 -36.09 -11.87 -27.52
CA GLU A 21 -34.64 -11.88 -27.34
C GLU A 21 -34.21 -10.58 -26.64
N PRO A 22 -33.33 -10.64 -25.63
CA PRO A 22 -32.90 -9.44 -24.90
C PRO A 22 -32.32 -8.42 -25.87
N LEU A 23 -32.91 -7.22 -25.95
CA LEU A 23 -32.31 -6.14 -26.73
C LEU A 23 -31.01 -5.68 -26.06
N PRO A 24 -29.91 -5.54 -26.82
CA PRO A 24 -28.67 -5.02 -26.26
C PRO A 24 -28.85 -3.58 -25.77
N ARG A 25 -27.92 -3.13 -24.94
CA ARG A 25 -27.89 -1.76 -24.43
C ARG A 25 -27.69 -0.74 -25.56
N GLY A 26 -26.73 -1.04 -26.43
CA GLY A 26 -26.51 -0.32 -27.68
C GLY A 26 -27.65 -0.50 -28.68
N MET A 27 -27.62 0.26 -29.78
CA MET A 27 -28.46 -0.05 -30.94
C MET A 27 -27.98 -1.36 -31.59
N THR A 28 -28.91 -2.19 -32.01
CA THR A 28 -28.65 -3.25 -33.00
C THR A 28 -28.33 -2.64 -34.36
N GLU A 29 -27.80 -3.46 -35.27
CA GLU A 29 -27.54 -3.00 -36.65
C GLU A 29 -28.82 -2.54 -37.36
N ALA A 30 -29.93 -3.26 -37.18
CA ALA A 30 -31.22 -2.89 -37.74
C ALA A 30 -31.73 -1.56 -37.17
N GLU A 31 -31.55 -1.32 -35.86
CA GLU A 31 -31.91 -0.06 -35.21
C GLU A 31 -31.08 1.11 -35.75
N ARG A 32 -29.76 0.93 -35.97
CA ARG A 32 -28.90 1.95 -36.60
C ARG A 32 -29.38 2.32 -38.00
N MET A 33 -29.78 1.34 -38.80
CA MET A 33 -30.25 1.56 -40.17
C MET A 33 -31.54 2.40 -40.25
N ILE A 34 -32.38 2.37 -39.21
CA ILE A 34 -33.65 3.12 -39.17
C ILE A 34 -33.57 4.41 -38.35
N TRP A 35 -32.46 4.67 -37.65
CA TRP A 35 -32.36 5.75 -36.67
C TRP A 35 -32.67 7.14 -37.26
N ASP A 36 -32.06 7.48 -38.39
CA ASP A 36 -32.27 8.79 -39.03
C ASP A 36 -33.72 8.99 -39.48
N ASP A 37 -34.35 7.93 -40.00
CA ASP A 37 -35.77 7.96 -40.40
C ASP A 37 -36.69 8.02 -39.19
N TYR A 38 -36.36 7.29 -38.12
CA TYR A 38 -37.07 7.34 -36.84
C TYR A 38 -37.06 8.75 -36.26
N LEU A 39 -35.90 9.41 -36.18
CA LEU A 39 -35.77 10.78 -35.67
C LEU A 39 -36.47 11.82 -36.54
N LYS A 40 -36.53 11.61 -37.86
CA LYS A 40 -37.22 12.50 -38.80
C LYS A 40 -38.74 12.40 -38.64
N ASN A 41 -39.25 11.22 -38.34
CA ASN A 41 -40.67 10.93 -38.16
C ASN A 41 -41.08 10.86 -36.68
N TYR A 42 -40.21 11.32 -35.77
CA TYR A 42 -40.46 11.25 -34.33
C TYR A 42 -41.73 12.03 -33.95
N PRO A 43 -42.63 11.45 -33.13
CA PRO A 43 -43.90 12.08 -32.79
C PRO A 43 -43.68 13.38 -31.99
N ALA A 44 -44.30 14.47 -32.46
CA ALA A 44 -44.13 15.82 -31.92
C ALA A 44 -45.26 16.21 -30.95
N ASP A 45 -45.84 15.25 -30.21
CA ASP A 45 -47.06 15.41 -29.43
C ASP A 45 -46.83 15.56 -27.91
N ARG A 46 -45.63 15.26 -27.42
CA ARG A 46 -45.30 15.30 -25.98
C ARG A 46 -44.52 16.53 -25.52
N GLY A 47 -44.03 17.37 -26.43
CA GLY A 47 -43.11 18.46 -26.06
C GLY A 47 -43.72 19.50 -25.12
N THR A 48 -42.95 19.94 -24.12
CA THR A 48 -43.36 21.00 -23.20
C THR A 48 -42.40 22.21 -23.25
N ALA A 49 -42.80 23.32 -22.63
CA ALA A 49 -41.85 24.35 -22.22
C ALA A 49 -41.04 23.85 -21.00
N PRO A 50 -39.84 24.41 -20.73
CA PRO A 50 -39.15 24.14 -19.47
C PRO A 50 -39.97 24.64 -18.26
N PRO A 51 -39.62 24.21 -17.04
CA PRO A 51 -40.09 24.84 -15.82
C PRO A 51 -39.93 26.38 -15.84
N SER A 52 -40.82 27.09 -15.14
CA SER A 52 -40.81 28.55 -15.10
C SER A 52 -39.60 29.14 -14.39
N GLU A 53 -39.04 28.40 -13.44
CA GLU A 53 -37.82 28.72 -12.72
C GLU A 53 -36.77 27.62 -12.95
N ILE A 54 -35.49 27.94 -12.73
CA ILE A 54 -34.40 26.97 -12.85
C ILE A 54 -34.55 25.94 -11.72
N PRO A 55 -34.81 24.66 -12.02
CA PRO A 55 -35.00 23.63 -10.99
C PRO A 55 -33.65 23.18 -10.41
N ARG A 56 -33.68 22.23 -9.46
CA ARG A 56 -32.51 21.49 -8.97
C ARG A 56 -32.62 20.03 -9.40
N THR A 57 -31.57 19.45 -9.98
CA THR A 57 -31.48 18.00 -10.15
C THR A 57 -30.85 17.38 -8.91
N PRO A 58 -31.49 16.40 -8.24
CA PRO A 58 -30.91 15.66 -7.14
C PRO A 58 -29.73 14.79 -7.59
N SER A 59 -28.81 14.53 -6.65
CA SER A 59 -27.79 13.51 -6.79
C SER A 59 -28.39 12.11 -6.57
N GLU A 60 -27.62 11.06 -6.86
CA GLU A 60 -28.07 9.67 -6.63
C GLU A 60 -28.05 9.28 -5.13
N TRP A 61 -27.27 10.00 -4.30
CA TRP A 61 -27.24 9.82 -2.84
C TRP A 61 -28.21 10.74 -2.08
N ASP A 62 -28.93 11.60 -2.79
CA ASP A 62 -30.07 12.30 -2.20
C ASP A 62 -31.16 11.29 -1.81
N GLU A 63 -32.01 11.70 -0.88
CA GLU A 63 -33.12 10.88 -0.42
C GLU A 63 -34.04 10.45 -1.58
N ALA A 64 -34.28 9.14 -1.66
CA ALA A 64 -35.11 8.52 -2.68
C ALA A 64 -36.35 7.85 -2.05
N GLN A 65 -37.53 8.15 -2.59
CA GLN A 65 -38.76 7.44 -2.20
C GLN A 65 -38.94 6.11 -2.92
N GLY A 66 -38.23 5.90 -4.03
CA GLY A 66 -38.31 4.64 -4.75
C GLY A 66 -37.28 4.43 -5.84
N VAL A 67 -37.37 3.26 -6.46
CA VAL A 67 -36.56 2.85 -7.60
C VAL A 67 -37.44 2.14 -8.63
N ILE A 68 -37.21 2.41 -9.90
CA ILE A 68 -37.91 1.80 -11.03
C ILE A 68 -37.05 0.67 -11.58
N ILE A 69 -37.70 -0.45 -11.88
CA ILE A 69 -37.17 -1.49 -12.77
C ILE A 69 -38.20 -1.80 -13.86
N THR A 70 -37.74 -2.27 -15.02
CA THR A 70 -38.63 -2.80 -16.06
C THR A 70 -38.49 -4.31 -16.11
N TRP A 71 -39.59 -5.03 -15.88
CA TRP A 71 -39.62 -6.49 -15.86
C TRP A 71 -39.60 -7.07 -17.28
N ALA A 72 -38.39 -7.16 -17.84
CA ALA A 72 -38.13 -7.67 -19.18
C ALA A 72 -37.20 -8.90 -19.12
N SER A 73 -35.99 -8.79 -19.68
CA SER A 73 -34.95 -9.83 -19.59
C SER A 73 -34.27 -9.84 -18.20
N TYR A 74 -33.51 -10.91 -17.91
CA TYR A 74 -32.71 -11.03 -16.69
C TYR A 74 -33.52 -11.08 -15.37
N GLU A 75 -34.67 -11.75 -15.37
CA GLU A 75 -35.61 -11.83 -14.23
C GLU A 75 -34.96 -12.21 -12.90
N ASN A 76 -33.94 -13.09 -12.92
CA ASN A 76 -33.20 -13.46 -11.71
C ASN A 76 -32.47 -12.24 -11.12
N ASN A 77 -31.72 -11.50 -11.93
CA ASN A 77 -30.99 -10.30 -11.50
C ASN A 77 -31.96 -9.21 -11.01
N LEU A 78 -33.07 -9.02 -11.73
CA LEU A 78 -34.14 -8.10 -11.32
C LEU A 78 -34.73 -8.48 -9.96
N ARG A 79 -34.97 -9.77 -9.70
CA ARG A 79 -35.42 -10.25 -8.40
C ARG A 79 -34.43 -9.94 -7.28
N GLU A 80 -33.13 -10.12 -7.52
CA GLU A 80 -32.09 -9.81 -6.52
C GLU A 80 -32.09 -8.31 -6.21
N ILE A 81 -32.18 -7.45 -7.23
CA ILE A 81 -32.31 -5.99 -7.04
C ILE A 81 -33.55 -5.67 -6.20
N VAL A 82 -34.72 -6.23 -6.56
CA VAL A 82 -35.97 -6.03 -5.80
C VAL A 82 -35.81 -6.49 -4.36
N ARG A 83 -35.16 -7.63 -4.10
CA ARG A 83 -34.99 -8.18 -2.75
C ARG A 83 -34.28 -7.21 -1.81
N HIS A 84 -33.27 -6.50 -2.31
CA HIS A 84 -32.50 -5.56 -1.50
C HIS A 84 -33.14 -4.18 -1.48
N ALA A 85 -33.53 -3.65 -2.64
CA ALA A 85 -34.07 -2.29 -2.77
C ALA A 85 -35.36 -2.08 -1.98
N LYS A 86 -36.25 -3.10 -1.92
CA LYS A 86 -37.53 -3.00 -1.20
C LYS A 86 -37.41 -2.72 0.30
N ASN A 87 -36.24 -2.96 0.89
CA ASN A 87 -36.00 -2.74 2.31
C ASN A 87 -35.63 -1.29 2.63
N VAL A 88 -35.29 -0.49 1.62
CA VAL A 88 -34.78 0.87 1.80
C VAL A 88 -35.60 1.92 1.03
N ALA A 89 -36.33 1.51 -0.01
CA ALA A 89 -37.25 2.36 -0.76
C ALA A 89 -38.36 1.52 -1.42
N LYS A 90 -39.38 2.17 -1.97
CA LYS A 90 -40.41 1.47 -2.76
C LYS A 90 -39.88 1.04 -4.12
N VAL A 91 -40.20 -0.16 -4.57
CA VAL A 91 -39.81 -0.66 -5.91
C VAL A 91 -41.01 -0.58 -6.85
N TYR A 92 -40.89 0.23 -7.90
CA TYR A 92 -41.87 0.35 -8.97
C TYR A 92 -41.47 -0.54 -10.14
N ILE A 93 -42.30 -1.52 -10.47
CA ILE A 93 -42.02 -2.51 -11.51
C ILE A 93 -42.89 -2.23 -12.73
N VAL A 94 -42.27 -1.73 -13.81
CA VAL A 94 -42.93 -1.59 -15.12
C VAL A 94 -43.04 -2.97 -15.76
N CYS A 95 -44.25 -3.43 -16.05
CA CYS A 95 -44.46 -4.77 -16.60
C CYS A 95 -45.81 -4.92 -17.33
N SER A 96 -45.93 -5.93 -18.21
CA SER A 96 -47.19 -6.22 -18.89
C SER A 96 -48.12 -7.12 -18.07
N TYR A 97 -47.57 -7.97 -17.19
CA TYR A 97 -48.32 -9.01 -16.46
C TYR A 97 -47.98 -9.03 -14.95
N PRO A 98 -48.52 -8.11 -14.14
CA PRO A 98 -48.19 -7.99 -12.71
C PRO A 98 -48.29 -9.30 -11.92
N THR A 99 -49.34 -10.09 -12.14
CA THR A 99 -49.53 -11.37 -11.44
C THR A 99 -48.42 -12.37 -11.73
N SER A 100 -47.89 -12.40 -12.97
CA SER A 100 -46.77 -13.28 -13.33
C SER A 100 -45.50 -12.87 -12.59
N VAL A 101 -45.22 -11.57 -12.56
CA VAL A 101 -44.05 -11.02 -11.85
C VAL A 101 -44.14 -11.29 -10.35
N GLN A 102 -45.30 -11.01 -9.73
CA GLN A 102 -45.52 -11.27 -8.32
C GLN A 102 -45.31 -12.75 -7.96
N ASN A 103 -45.79 -13.67 -8.80
CA ASN A 103 -45.59 -15.10 -8.61
C ASN A 103 -44.10 -15.48 -8.71
N TYR A 104 -43.36 -14.93 -9.69
CA TYR A 104 -41.93 -15.18 -9.85
C TYR A 104 -41.11 -14.69 -8.64
N LEU A 105 -41.41 -13.47 -8.17
CA LEU A 105 -40.78 -12.89 -6.98
C LEU A 105 -41.07 -13.76 -5.75
N SER A 106 -42.33 -14.16 -5.54
CA SER A 106 -42.74 -14.99 -4.41
C SER A 106 -42.07 -16.36 -4.41
N GLN A 107 -41.93 -16.99 -5.58
CA GLN A 107 -41.21 -18.27 -5.72
C GLN A 107 -39.72 -18.15 -5.36
N GLY A 108 -39.12 -16.98 -5.57
CA GLY A 108 -37.75 -16.67 -5.15
C GLY A 108 -37.63 -16.01 -3.77
N GLY A 109 -38.66 -16.13 -2.92
CA GLY A 109 -38.65 -15.68 -1.54
C GLY A 109 -38.81 -14.17 -1.33
N VAL A 110 -39.23 -13.42 -2.34
CA VAL A 110 -39.46 -11.97 -2.26
C VAL A 110 -40.96 -11.71 -2.08
N ASN A 111 -41.35 -11.18 -0.91
CA ASN A 111 -42.75 -10.80 -0.64
C ASN A 111 -43.12 -9.48 -1.36
N SER A 112 -44.42 -9.14 -1.38
CA SER A 112 -44.95 -7.98 -2.11
C SER A 112 -44.92 -6.66 -1.31
N GLU A 113 -44.31 -6.60 -0.13
CA GLU A 113 -44.21 -5.36 0.64
C GLU A 113 -43.32 -4.35 -0.11
N ASN A 114 -43.66 -3.06 -0.08
CA ASN A 114 -42.90 -2.01 -0.80
C ASN A 114 -42.69 -2.29 -2.30
N ILE A 115 -43.60 -3.02 -2.95
CA ILE A 115 -43.58 -3.26 -4.40
C ILE A 115 -44.89 -2.78 -5.01
N GLU A 116 -44.79 -1.97 -6.07
CA GLU A 116 -45.93 -1.52 -6.87
C GLU A 116 -45.69 -1.82 -8.35
N PHE A 117 -46.76 -2.12 -9.09
CA PHE A 117 -46.70 -2.48 -10.50
C PHE A 117 -47.29 -1.38 -11.37
N ILE A 118 -46.54 -0.97 -12.39
CA ILE A 118 -46.97 0.00 -13.40
C ILE A 118 -47.18 -0.76 -14.70
N VAL A 119 -48.43 -0.84 -15.15
CA VAL A 119 -48.76 -1.54 -16.41
C VAL A 119 -48.55 -0.60 -17.58
N ALA A 120 -47.49 -0.84 -18.34
CA ALA A 120 -47.11 -0.09 -19.53
C ALA A 120 -46.39 -0.98 -20.54
N ASP A 121 -46.42 -0.58 -21.81
CA ASP A 121 -45.62 -1.20 -22.86
C ASP A 121 -44.15 -0.77 -22.73
N TYR A 122 -43.23 -1.66 -23.08
CA TYR A 122 -41.79 -1.42 -23.08
C TYR A 122 -41.13 -2.26 -24.18
N ASN A 123 -39.92 -1.90 -24.58
CA ASN A 123 -39.11 -2.67 -25.51
C ASN A 123 -37.93 -3.35 -24.81
N SER A 124 -37.37 -2.76 -23.75
CA SER A 124 -36.13 -3.26 -23.12
C SER A 124 -36.06 -3.04 -21.60
N VAL A 125 -35.07 -3.67 -20.96
CA VAL A 125 -34.82 -3.64 -19.51
C VAL A 125 -34.11 -2.34 -19.03
N TRP A 126 -33.62 -1.51 -19.95
CA TRP A 126 -32.63 -0.47 -19.69
C TRP A 126 -33.22 0.85 -19.14
N VAL A 127 -34.03 0.75 -18.09
CA VAL A 127 -34.83 1.87 -17.56
C VAL A 127 -34.01 3.06 -17.05
N ARG A 128 -32.72 2.88 -16.77
CA ARG A 128 -31.81 4.00 -16.50
C ARG A 128 -31.87 5.08 -17.57
N ASP A 129 -32.06 4.66 -18.81
CA ASP A 129 -31.86 5.53 -19.95
C ASP A 129 -33.06 6.30 -20.40
N TYR A 130 -34.17 5.59 -20.42
CA TYR A 130 -35.44 6.09 -20.87
C TYR A 130 -36.33 6.44 -19.70
N GLY A 131 -36.00 6.06 -18.47
CA GLY A 131 -36.80 6.38 -17.28
C GLY A 131 -36.79 7.87 -16.96
N PRO A 132 -37.80 8.36 -16.23
CA PRO A 132 -37.92 9.78 -15.92
C PRO A 132 -36.76 10.26 -15.05
N GLN A 133 -36.20 11.43 -15.37
CA GLN A 133 -35.20 12.08 -14.53
C GLN A 133 -35.87 12.96 -13.49
N SER A 134 -35.62 12.71 -12.20
CA SER A 134 -36.15 13.53 -11.12
C SER A 134 -35.52 14.93 -11.13
N ILE A 135 -36.34 15.95 -10.84
CA ILE A 135 -35.95 17.33 -10.55
C ILE A 135 -36.82 17.88 -9.41
N TYR A 136 -36.34 18.90 -8.71
CA TYR A 136 -37.12 19.70 -7.76
C TYR A 136 -37.38 21.09 -8.33
N LEU A 137 -38.65 21.48 -8.39
CA LEU A 137 -39.06 22.80 -8.84
C LEU A 137 -38.62 23.86 -7.82
N LYS A 138 -37.92 24.88 -8.29
CA LYS A 138 -37.49 25.98 -7.43
C LYS A 138 -38.68 26.76 -6.89
N GLY A 139 -38.56 27.20 -5.64
CA GLY A 139 -39.61 27.94 -4.92
C GLY A 139 -40.65 27.05 -4.23
N THR A 140 -40.92 25.84 -4.75
CA THR A 140 -41.85 24.88 -4.14
C THR A 140 -41.18 23.63 -3.61
N ASN A 141 -39.97 23.29 -4.07
CA ASN A 141 -39.30 22.00 -3.84
C ASN A 141 -40.19 20.79 -4.21
N GLU A 142 -41.16 21.01 -5.10
CA GLU A 142 -42.04 19.96 -5.62
C GLU A 142 -41.24 19.04 -6.54
N LEU A 143 -41.42 17.73 -6.37
CA LEU A 143 -40.87 16.74 -7.28
C LEU A 143 -41.55 16.87 -8.65
N ALA A 144 -40.74 16.94 -9.70
CA ALA A 144 -41.18 16.78 -11.07
C ALA A 144 -40.22 15.87 -11.84
N PHE A 145 -40.63 15.45 -13.03
CA PHE A 145 -39.84 14.64 -13.94
C PHE A 145 -39.44 15.41 -15.18
N VAL A 146 -38.28 15.04 -15.72
CA VAL A 146 -37.82 15.43 -17.05
C VAL A 146 -37.75 14.19 -17.93
N ASP A 147 -38.17 14.36 -19.18
CA ASP A 147 -38.14 13.37 -20.24
C ASP A 147 -37.44 13.96 -21.48
N TRP A 148 -36.85 13.10 -22.30
CA TRP A 148 -36.12 13.44 -23.52
C TRP A 148 -36.44 12.43 -24.62
N VAL A 149 -35.93 12.66 -25.83
CA VAL A 149 -35.99 11.61 -26.86
C VAL A 149 -34.98 10.53 -26.50
N TYR A 150 -35.44 9.32 -26.20
CA TYR A 150 -34.53 8.21 -25.97
C TYR A 150 -33.67 7.94 -27.22
N ASN A 151 -32.36 7.81 -27.04
CA ASN A 151 -31.39 7.58 -28.11
C ASN A 151 -31.45 6.18 -28.76
N ARG A 152 -32.61 5.53 -28.78
CA ARG A 152 -32.88 4.26 -29.48
C ARG A 152 -34.23 4.36 -30.19
N PRO A 153 -34.44 3.69 -31.34
CA PRO A 153 -35.75 3.61 -32.00
C PRO A 153 -36.67 2.61 -31.27
N ARG A 154 -36.85 2.81 -29.96
CA ARG A 154 -37.60 1.96 -29.02
C ARG A 154 -38.77 2.78 -28.46
N PRO A 155 -39.86 2.94 -29.23
CA PRO A 155 -40.91 3.90 -28.90
C PRO A 155 -41.70 3.54 -27.64
N SER A 156 -41.76 2.27 -27.22
CA SER A 156 -42.46 1.88 -25.99
C SER A 156 -41.63 2.24 -24.76
N ASP A 157 -40.30 2.03 -24.81
CA ASP A 157 -39.38 2.49 -23.75
C ASP A 157 -39.51 4.01 -23.55
N ASP A 158 -39.53 4.76 -24.65
CA ASP A 158 -39.62 6.21 -24.68
C ASP A 158 -40.95 6.79 -24.12
N GLN A 159 -41.96 5.94 -23.89
CA GLN A 159 -43.24 6.33 -23.27
C GLN A 159 -43.32 6.02 -21.78
N VAL A 160 -42.37 5.24 -21.24
CA VAL A 160 -42.37 4.85 -19.82
C VAL A 160 -42.32 6.06 -18.86
N PRO A 161 -41.56 7.16 -19.12
CA PRO A 161 -41.60 8.36 -18.28
C PRO A 161 -43.01 8.90 -18.06
N THR A 162 -43.80 9.00 -19.12
CA THR A 162 -45.18 9.48 -19.07
C THR A 162 -46.06 8.53 -18.27
N ALA A 163 -45.89 7.21 -18.44
CA ALA A 163 -46.63 6.21 -17.67
C ALA A 163 -46.32 6.28 -16.17
N VAL A 164 -45.04 6.42 -15.81
CA VAL A 164 -44.59 6.57 -14.42
C VAL A 164 -45.08 7.88 -13.81
N ALA A 165 -44.96 9.00 -14.53
CA ALA A 165 -45.44 10.32 -14.11
C ALA A 165 -46.94 10.30 -13.80
N ASN A 166 -47.75 9.72 -14.70
CA ASN A 166 -49.19 9.59 -14.52
C ASN A 166 -49.54 8.69 -13.33
N TYR A 167 -48.84 7.58 -13.14
CA TYR A 167 -49.07 6.67 -12.03
C TYR A 167 -48.81 7.36 -10.68
N LEU A 168 -47.71 8.11 -10.58
CA LEU A 168 -47.30 8.81 -9.35
C LEU A 168 -47.96 10.17 -9.17
N SER A 169 -48.72 10.64 -10.17
CA SER A 169 -49.27 12.01 -10.21
C SER A 169 -48.18 13.09 -10.06
N VAL A 170 -47.04 12.89 -10.71
CA VAL A 170 -45.88 13.80 -10.69
C VAL A 170 -45.87 14.60 -12.00
N PRO A 171 -45.69 15.94 -11.97
CA PRO A 171 -45.55 16.75 -13.18
C PRO A 171 -44.37 16.29 -14.04
N ILE A 172 -44.49 16.40 -15.37
CA ILE A 172 -43.42 16.01 -16.31
C ILE A 172 -43.15 17.11 -17.34
N TYR A 173 -41.87 17.36 -17.62
CA TYR A 173 -41.37 18.31 -18.60
C TYR A 173 -40.58 17.58 -19.68
N GLN A 174 -40.94 17.75 -20.95
CA GLN A 174 -40.48 16.86 -22.02
C GLN A 174 -39.71 17.61 -23.11
N MET A 175 -38.45 17.25 -23.27
CA MET A 175 -37.52 17.72 -24.31
C MET A 175 -37.66 16.91 -25.61
N THR A 176 -38.89 16.68 -26.06
CA THR A 176 -39.20 15.77 -27.19
C THR A 176 -39.56 16.51 -28.48
N GLN A 177 -39.76 17.84 -28.43
CA GLN A 177 -40.16 18.66 -29.58
C GLN A 177 -39.26 19.89 -29.77
N SER A 178 -38.98 20.23 -31.02
CA SER A 178 -38.28 21.47 -31.40
C SER A 178 -39.03 22.71 -30.89
N PRO A 179 -38.33 23.75 -30.39
CA PRO A 179 -36.88 23.93 -30.41
C PRO A 179 -36.14 23.25 -29.24
N ASN A 180 -36.84 22.59 -28.32
CA ASN A 180 -36.26 22.02 -27.09
C ASN A 180 -35.91 20.54 -27.22
N ARG A 181 -35.99 19.96 -28.42
CA ARG A 181 -35.76 18.53 -28.63
C ARG A 181 -34.30 18.19 -28.30
N LEU A 182 -34.12 17.26 -27.38
CA LEU A 182 -32.81 16.71 -27.00
C LEU A 182 -32.89 15.18 -27.08
N VAL A 183 -31.97 14.58 -27.81
CA VAL A 183 -31.72 13.13 -27.76
C VAL A 183 -30.76 12.88 -26.61
N ALA A 184 -31.13 12.00 -25.67
CA ALA A 184 -30.28 11.72 -24.52
C ALA A 184 -30.53 10.31 -23.95
N THR A 185 -29.76 10.01 -22.92
CA THR A 185 -29.72 8.73 -22.22
C THR A 185 -29.24 8.97 -20.79
N GLY A 186 -29.96 8.43 -19.80
CA GLY A 186 -29.64 8.59 -18.39
C GLY A 186 -28.37 7.89 -17.92
N GLY A 187 -27.89 6.83 -18.59
CA GLY A 187 -26.60 6.22 -18.25
C GLY A 187 -25.40 7.11 -18.59
N ASN A 188 -25.58 8.03 -19.53
CA ASN A 188 -24.58 9.05 -19.86
C ASN A 188 -24.79 10.37 -19.11
N PHE A 189 -25.44 10.36 -17.96
CA PHE A 189 -25.68 11.55 -17.15
C PHE A 189 -25.57 11.25 -15.66
N MET A 190 -24.87 12.12 -14.92
CA MET A 190 -24.89 12.14 -13.45
C MET A 190 -24.85 13.58 -12.96
N ALA A 191 -25.46 13.84 -11.81
CA ALA A 191 -25.49 15.16 -11.17
C ALA A 191 -24.91 15.10 -9.76
N ASP A 192 -24.30 16.20 -9.31
CA ASP A 192 -23.77 16.32 -7.94
C ASP A 192 -24.78 16.79 -6.91
N GLY A 193 -26.04 17.06 -7.33
CA GLY A 193 -27.09 17.59 -6.46
C GLY A 193 -27.03 19.10 -6.22
N ASP A 194 -25.93 19.77 -6.62
CA ASP A 194 -25.64 21.19 -6.37
C ASP A 194 -25.50 21.97 -7.70
N GLY A 195 -26.17 21.48 -8.76
CA GLY A 195 -26.29 22.15 -10.04
C GLY A 195 -25.17 21.84 -11.05
N LYS A 196 -24.23 20.93 -10.76
CA LYS A 196 -23.27 20.43 -11.75
C LYS A 196 -23.71 19.09 -12.29
N GLY A 197 -23.46 18.86 -13.58
CA GLY A 197 -23.76 17.60 -14.25
C GLY A 197 -22.59 17.15 -15.11
N PHE A 198 -22.53 15.85 -15.37
CA PHE A 198 -21.45 15.20 -16.09
C PHE A 198 -22.02 14.28 -17.17
N SER A 199 -21.35 14.24 -18.32
CA SER A 199 -21.61 13.27 -19.39
C SER A 199 -20.35 13.01 -20.20
N SER A 200 -20.39 12.05 -21.12
CA SER A 200 -19.45 12.01 -22.24
C SER A 200 -19.91 12.97 -23.34
N LYS A 201 -19.03 13.24 -24.31
CA LYS A 201 -19.32 14.02 -25.51
C LYS A 201 -20.28 13.32 -26.48
N LEU A 202 -20.75 12.10 -26.18
CA LEU A 202 -21.85 11.45 -26.91
C LEU A 202 -23.07 12.39 -27.01
N ILE A 203 -23.39 13.16 -25.96
CA ILE A 203 -24.50 14.12 -25.98
C ILE A 203 -24.37 15.15 -27.11
N LEU A 204 -23.15 15.54 -27.49
CA LEU A 204 -22.89 16.45 -28.60
C LEU A 204 -23.01 15.73 -29.95
N GLN A 205 -22.51 14.49 -30.02
CA GLN A 205 -22.52 13.67 -31.24
C GLN A 205 -23.96 13.33 -31.66
N GLU A 206 -24.81 12.94 -30.72
CA GLU A 206 -26.22 12.57 -30.96
C GLU A 206 -27.13 13.79 -31.22
N ASN A 207 -26.65 15.00 -30.93
CA ASN A 207 -27.39 16.25 -31.11
C ASN A 207 -26.64 17.23 -32.03
N SER A 208 -26.03 16.74 -33.11
CA SER A 208 -25.21 17.53 -34.04
C SER A 208 -25.92 18.73 -34.70
N SER A 209 -27.26 18.80 -34.64
CA SER A 209 -28.05 19.96 -35.07
C SER A 209 -28.07 21.11 -34.05
N LEU A 210 -27.59 20.90 -32.83
CA LEU A 210 -27.50 21.88 -31.75
C LEU A 210 -26.04 22.26 -31.50
N SER A 211 -25.77 23.52 -31.16
CA SER A 211 -24.48 23.90 -30.59
C SER A 211 -24.37 23.41 -29.15
N GLU A 212 -23.14 23.24 -28.66
CA GLU A 212 -22.89 22.89 -27.26
C GLU A 212 -23.55 23.89 -26.29
N SER A 213 -23.50 25.20 -26.59
CA SER A 213 -24.16 26.23 -25.79
C SER A 213 -25.69 26.13 -25.77
N GLN A 214 -26.31 25.60 -26.83
CA GLN A 214 -27.76 25.32 -26.86
C GLN A 214 -28.07 24.13 -25.96
N ILE A 215 -27.26 23.06 -26.01
CA ILE A 215 -27.39 21.89 -25.13
C ILE A 215 -27.24 22.32 -23.67
N ASP A 216 -26.22 23.12 -23.34
CA ASP A 216 -26.02 23.65 -21.99
C ASP A 216 -27.20 24.51 -21.52
N THR A 217 -27.79 25.30 -22.44
CA THR A 217 -28.97 26.10 -22.13
C THR A 217 -30.20 25.22 -21.83
N LEU A 218 -30.39 24.12 -22.57
CA LEU A 218 -31.48 23.18 -22.32
C LEU A 218 -31.29 22.47 -20.98
N GLN A 219 -30.09 21.95 -20.72
CA GLN A 219 -29.73 21.29 -19.46
C GLN A 219 -29.92 22.22 -18.25
N LYS A 220 -29.53 23.49 -18.37
CA LYS A 220 -29.81 24.49 -17.33
C LYS A 220 -31.30 24.70 -17.12
N LYS A 221 -32.08 24.90 -18.19
CA LYS A 221 -33.51 25.27 -18.09
C LYS A 221 -34.39 24.14 -17.59
N TYR A 222 -34.14 22.91 -18.04
CA TYR A 222 -34.95 21.74 -17.67
C TYR A 222 -34.45 21.07 -16.40
N MET A 223 -33.14 21.09 -16.14
CA MET A 223 -32.53 20.27 -15.10
C MET A 223 -31.67 21.07 -14.11
N GLY A 224 -31.52 22.38 -14.27
CA GLY A 224 -30.72 23.19 -13.35
C GLY A 224 -29.21 22.97 -13.46
N ILE A 225 -28.75 22.32 -14.53
CA ILE A 225 -27.35 21.92 -14.68
C ILE A 225 -26.53 23.04 -15.33
N GLN A 226 -25.61 23.63 -14.55
CA GLN A 226 -24.56 24.52 -15.02
C GLN A 226 -23.40 24.61 -13.97
N PRO A 227 -22.16 24.22 -14.32
CA PRO A 227 -21.71 23.76 -15.63
C PRO A 227 -22.14 22.32 -15.95
N TYR A 228 -22.26 22.03 -17.25
CA TYR A 228 -22.44 20.68 -17.77
C TYR A 228 -21.11 20.16 -18.34
N VAL A 229 -20.40 19.38 -17.53
CA VAL A 229 -19.06 18.86 -17.80
C VAL A 229 -19.14 17.69 -18.79
N LYS A 230 -18.35 17.74 -19.87
CA LYS A 230 -18.38 16.73 -20.93
C LYS A 230 -17.00 16.15 -21.17
N MET A 231 -16.86 14.85 -20.94
CA MET A 231 -15.61 14.09 -21.14
C MET A 231 -15.52 13.50 -22.54
N GLU A 232 -14.31 13.21 -23.03
CA GLU A 232 -14.18 12.48 -24.31
C GLU A 232 -14.79 11.08 -24.20
N THR A 233 -15.36 10.58 -25.30
CA THR A 233 -15.90 9.23 -25.39
C THR A 233 -14.77 8.20 -25.30
N LEU A 234 -15.07 7.04 -24.71
CA LEU A 234 -14.08 5.96 -24.57
C LEU A 234 -13.95 5.13 -25.85
N PRO A 235 -12.73 4.69 -26.23
CA PRO A 235 -12.49 3.87 -27.42
C PRO A 235 -13.19 2.50 -27.46
N PHE A 236 -13.24 1.77 -26.34
CA PHE A 236 -13.71 0.37 -26.30
C PHE A 236 -15.09 0.20 -25.66
N ASP A 237 -15.51 1.07 -24.75
CA ASP A 237 -16.92 1.14 -24.34
C ASP A 237 -17.80 1.57 -25.52
N GLY A 238 -18.48 0.60 -26.13
CA GLY A 238 -19.30 0.79 -27.34
C GLY A 238 -20.59 1.59 -27.14
N ILE A 239 -20.96 1.93 -25.90
CA ILE A 239 -22.10 2.83 -25.63
C ILE A 239 -21.67 4.23 -25.20
N HIS A 240 -20.40 4.43 -24.84
CA HIS A 240 -19.80 5.71 -24.44
C HIS A 240 -20.49 6.38 -23.22
N HIS A 241 -20.94 5.58 -22.26
CA HIS A 241 -21.64 6.08 -21.08
C HIS A 241 -20.67 6.30 -19.91
N ILE A 242 -20.92 7.35 -19.13
CA ILE A 242 -20.08 7.67 -17.96
C ILE A 242 -20.27 6.69 -16.81
N ASP A 243 -21.46 6.11 -16.66
CA ASP A 243 -21.75 5.11 -15.61
C ASP A 243 -20.96 3.80 -15.77
N MET A 244 -20.24 3.63 -16.87
CA MET A 244 -19.35 2.49 -17.11
C MET A 244 -17.93 2.68 -16.55
N HIS A 245 -17.53 3.89 -16.18
CA HIS A 245 -16.16 4.17 -15.73
C HIS A 245 -16.01 5.22 -14.62
N ILE A 246 -17.05 5.98 -14.29
CA ILE A 246 -17.05 6.93 -13.19
C ILE A 246 -18.38 6.84 -12.41
N LYS A 247 -18.32 7.08 -11.10
CA LYS A 247 -19.49 7.28 -10.24
C LYS A 247 -19.21 8.36 -9.21
N LEU A 248 -20.13 9.30 -9.05
CA LEU A 248 -20.10 10.26 -7.94
C LEU A 248 -20.61 9.55 -6.68
N LEU A 249 -19.84 9.57 -5.60
CA LEU A 249 -20.22 8.93 -4.32
C LEU A 249 -20.83 9.91 -3.33
N ASP A 250 -20.40 11.17 -3.40
CA ASP A 250 -20.90 12.32 -2.67
C ASP A 250 -20.56 13.62 -3.45
N GLU A 251 -20.79 14.80 -2.85
CA GLU A 251 -20.52 16.10 -3.48
C GLU A 251 -19.06 16.33 -3.87
N GLU A 252 -18.13 15.57 -3.28
CA GLU A 252 -16.68 15.80 -3.38
C GLU A 252 -15.87 14.61 -3.87
N THR A 253 -16.46 13.42 -4.01
CA THR A 253 -15.75 12.16 -4.21
C THR A 253 -16.15 11.48 -5.51
N LEU A 254 -15.15 11.23 -6.37
CA LEU A 254 -15.28 10.48 -7.62
C LEU A 254 -14.71 9.07 -7.44
N LEU A 255 -15.53 8.05 -7.68
CA LEU A 255 -15.07 6.67 -7.88
C LEU A 255 -14.76 6.46 -9.37
N VAL A 256 -13.53 6.10 -9.70
CA VAL A 256 -13.05 6.01 -11.09
C VAL A 256 -12.40 4.66 -11.36
N GLY A 257 -12.84 4.00 -12.43
CA GLY A 257 -12.27 2.75 -12.89
C GLY A 257 -10.77 2.85 -13.16
N GLN A 258 -10.03 1.82 -12.77
CA GLN A 258 -8.59 1.75 -12.97
C GLN A 258 -8.23 0.49 -13.74
N TYR A 259 -7.65 0.69 -14.91
CA TYR A 259 -7.03 -0.38 -15.70
C TYR A 259 -5.52 -0.39 -15.45
N PRO A 260 -4.83 -1.51 -15.74
CA PRO A 260 -3.37 -1.50 -15.84
C PRO A 260 -2.89 -0.43 -16.83
N THR A 261 -1.71 0.13 -16.58
CA THR A 261 -1.15 1.22 -17.39
C THR A 261 -1.12 0.86 -18.88
N GLY A 262 -1.72 1.69 -19.72
CA GLY A 262 -1.71 1.51 -21.17
C GLY A 262 -2.72 0.48 -21.72
N VAL A 263 -3.56 -0.12 -20.86
CA VAL A 263 -4.49 -1.18 -21.24
C VAL A 263 -5.91 -0.65 -21.41
N ALA A 264 -6.61 -1.17 -22.45
CA ALA A 264 -8.00 -0.86 -22.75
C ALA A 264 -8.26 0.67 -22.76
N ASP A 265 -9.36 1.10 -22.14
CA ASP A 265 -9.73 2.52 -22.04
C ASP A 265 -8.98 3.26 -20.92
N GLY A 266 -8.09 2.59 -20.18
CA GLY A 266 -7.31 3.18 -19.08
C GLY A 266 -6.70 4.53 -19.42
N PRO A 267 -5.93 4.68 -20.52
CA PRO A 267 -5.35 5.97 -20.91
C PRO A 267 -6.38 7.09 -21.10
N GLN A 268 -7.55 6.80 -21.69
CA GLN A 268 -8.58 7.80 -21.92
C GLN A 268 -9.35 8.14 -20.63
N ILE A 269 -9.56 7.16 -19.74
CA ILE A 269 -10.15 7.38 -18.42
C ILE A 269 -9.24 8.30 -17.59
N GLU A 270 -7.92 8.08 -17.58
CA GLU A 270 -6.98 8.98 -16.90
C GLU A 270 -6.97 10.39 -17.50
N ALA A 271 -7.05 10.51 -18.82
CA ALA A 271 -7.14 11.82 -19.49
C ALA A 271 -8.42 12.56 -19.11
N ASN A 272 -9.56 11.86 -19.07
CA ASN A 272 -10.85 12.41 -18.64
C ASN A 272 -10.85 12.81 -17.17
N LEU A 273 -10.27 11.99 -16.29
CA LEU A 273 -10.11 12.31 -14.87
C LEU A 273 -9.25 13.56 -14.68
N ASN A 274 -8.09 13.64 -15.33
CA ASN A 274 -7.22 14.81 -15.27
C ASN A 274 -7.92 16.06 -15.83
N TYR A 275 -8.73 15.92 -16.88
CA TYR A 275 -9.56 17.03 -17.36
C TYR A 275 -10.51 17.53 -16.28
N ILE A 276 -11.19 16.64 -15.54
CA ILE A 276 -12.06 17.04 -14.43
C ILE A 276 -11.26 17.77 -13.34
N LEU A 277 -10.20 17.15 -12.83
CA LEU A 277 -9.42 17.66 -11.70
C LEU A 277 -8.74 19.00 -11.97
N ASN A 278 -8.33 19.25 -13.22
CA ASN A 278 -7.66 20.49 -13.61
C ASN A 278 -8.62 21.66 -13.90
N ASN A 279 -9.90 21.39 -14.17
CA ASN A 279 -10.83 22.41 -14.67
C ASN A 279 -12.04 22.66 -13.76
N PHE A 280 -12.34 21.75 -12.84
CA PHE A 280 -13.54 21.83 -12.00
C PHE A 280 -13.24 21.54 -10.54
N GLN A 281 -13.93 22.27 -9.67
CA GLN A 281 -13.93 22.05 -8.22
C GLN A 281 -15.24 21.41 -7.78
N THR A 282 -15.24 20.91 -6.55
CA THR A 282 -16.44 20.48 -5.85
C THR A 282 -17.38 21.69 -5.64
N PRO A 283 -18.67 21.47 -5.32
CA PRO A 283 -19.58 22.56 -4.94
C PRO A 283 -19.03 23.45 -3.81
N TYR A 284 -18.15 22.92 -2.98
CA TYR A 284 -17.53 23.63 -1.85
C TYR A 284 -16.23 24.34 -2.21
N GLY A 285 -15.88 24.46 -3.50
CA GLY A 285 -14.70 25.21 -3.96
C GLY A 285 -13.36 24.52 -3.68
N ARG A 286 -13.36 23.20 -3.47
CA ARG A 286 -12.16 22.40 -3.18
C ARG A 286 -11.92 21.38 -4.30
N PRO A 287 -10.72 20.78 -4.43
CA PRO A 287 -10.51 19.66 -5.37
C PRO A 287 -11.33 18.43 -5.00
N TYR A 288 -11.73 17.65 -6.01
CA TYR A 288 -12.37 16.34 -5.82
C TYR A 288 -11.40 15.34 -5.18
N ARG A 289 -11.91 14.53 -4.25
CA ARG A 289 -11.27 13.28 -3.82
C ARG A 289 -11.51 12.21 -4.89
N VAL A 290 -10.52 11.36 -5.11
CA VAL A 290 -10.60 10.29 -6.11
C VAL A 290 -10.38 8.95 -5.44
N VAL A 291 -11.37 8.08 -5.54
CA VAL A 291 -11.28 6.67 -5.17
C VAL A 291 -11.06 5.87 -6.45
N ARG A 292 -10.01 5.05 -6.48
CA ARG A 292 -9.71 4.18 -7.63
C ARG A 292 -10.27 2.80 -7.39
N ILE A 293 -10.93 2.24 -8.40
CA ILE A 293 -11.46 0.88 -8.35
C ILE A 293 -10.89 0.05 -9.50
N PRO A 294 -10.06 -0.97 -9.23
CA PRO A 294 -9.49 -1.84 -10.26
C PRO A 294 -10.60 -2.50 -11.09
N MET A 295 -10.58 -2.27 -12.40
CA MET A 295 -11.51 -2.93 -13.32
C MET A 295 -11.07 -4.39 -13.53
N PRO A 296 -12.01 -5.36 -13.53
CA PRO A 296 -11.64 -6.76 -13.64
C PRO A 296 -11.41 -7.13 -15.12
N PRO A 297 -10.46 -8.04 -15.41
CA PRO A 297 -10.42 -8.70 -16.71
C PRO A 297 -11.55 -9.74 -16.83
N ASP A 298 -11.71 -10.32 -18.01
CA ASP A 298 -12.53 -11.52 -18.19
C ASP A 298 -11.89 -12.77 -17.54
N GLU A 299 -12.56 -13.93 -17.65
CA GLU A 299 -12.07 -15.21 -17.10
C GLU A 299 -10.76 -15.72 -17.71
N TYR A 300 -10.35 -15.16 -18.86
CA TYR A 300 -9.10 -15.48 -19.55
C TYR A 300 -8.02 -14.41 -19.30
N GLY A 301 -8.26 -13.48 -18.37
CA GLY A 301 -7.33 -12.40 -18.05
C GLY A 301 -7.25 -11.32 -19.12
N GLN A 302 -8.23 -11.23 -20.04
CA GLN A 302 -8.27 -10.23 -21.09
C GLN A 302 -9.07 -9.01 -20.65
N TYR A 303 -8.55 -7.83 -20.99
CA TYR A 303 -9.24 -6.56 -20.79
C TYR A 303 -10.01 -6.15 -22.05
N PRO A 304 -11.01 -5.26 -21.92
CA PRO A 304 -11.87 -4.89 -23.03
C PRO A 304 -11.10 -4.38 -24.25
N ASN A 305 -11.45 -4.93 -25.40
CA ASN A 305 -11.12 -4.46 -26.74
C ASN A 305 -12.41 -4.30 -27.56
N GLN A 306 -12.27 -4.09 -28.87
CA GLN A 306 -13.42 -3.97 -29.75
C GLN A 306 -14.27 -5.25 -29.74
N TRP A 307 -15.56 -5.13 -29.44
CA TRP A 307 -16.55 -6.24 -29.41
C TRP A 307 -16.41 -7.22 -28.24
N SER A 308 -15.79 -6.81 -27.14
CA SER A 308 -15.68 -7.61 -25.91
C SER A 308 -16.64 -7.13 -24.82
N ASP A 309 -16.87 -7.99 -23.83
CA ASP A 309 -17.63 -7.63 -22.64
C ASP A 309 -16.89 -6.55 -21.85
N TYR A 310 -17.62 -5.50 -21.45
CA TYR A 310 -17.05 -4.35 -20.73
C TYR A 310 -17.32 -4.47 -19.24
N LEU A 311 -16.62 -5.36 -18.55
CA LEU A 311 -16.82 -5.58 -17.11
C LEU A 311 -16.44 -4.33 -16.33
N THR A 312 -17.34 -3.88 -15.46
CA THR A 312 -17.14 -2.67 -14.66
C THR A 312 -17.76 -2.78 -13.28
N TYR A 313 -17.08 -2.25 -12.27
CA TYR A 313 -17.63 -2.13 -10.92
C TYR A 313 -18.33 -0.79 -10.67
N THR A 314 -18.13 0.22 -11.53
CA THR A 314 -18.72 1.56 -11.33
C THR A 314 -20.21 1.60 -11.64
N ASN A 315 -20.74 0.63 -12.38
CA ASN A 315 -22.14 0.55 -12.78
C ASN A 315 -23.06 0.06 -11.64
N SER A 316 -22.88 0.64 -10.46
CA SER A 316 -23.62 0.40 -9.23
C SER A 316 -24.79 1.36 -9.06
N LEU A 317 -25.73 1.03 -8.17
CA LEU A 317 -26.84 1.89 -7.76
C LEU A 317 -26.62 2.33 -6.31
N ILE A 318 -26.74 3.62 -6.02
CA ILE A 318 -26.89 4.17 -4.68
C ILE A 318 -28.39 4.40 -4.44
N LEU A 319 -28.91 3.91 -3.33
CA LEU A 319 -30.33 4.05 -2.97
C LEU A 319 -30.47 4.16 -1.46
N ASN A 320 -30.66 5.38 -0.96
CA ASN A 320 -30.68 5.68 0.47
C ASN A 320 -29.42 5.12 1.16
N ASN A 321 -29.54 4.19 2.10
CA ASN A 321 -28.40 3.56 2.79
C ASN A 321 -27.86 2.30 2.10
N LEU A 322 -28.33 1.95 0.90
CA LEU A 322 -27.94 0.76 0.15
C LEU A 322 -27.07 1.13 -1.05
N VAL A 323 -26.03 0.34 -1.31
CA VAL A 323 -25.30 0.37 -2.58
C VAL A 323 -25.30 -1.03 -3.19
N LEU A 324 -25.84 -1.14 -4.40
CA LEU A 324 -25.83 -2.39 -5.17
C LEU A 324 -24.69 -2.35 -6.19
N VAL A 325 -23.69 -3.21 -6.01
CA VAL A 325 -22.47 -3.26 -6.82
C VAL A 325 -22.52 -4.47 -7.75
N PRO A 326 -22.29 -4.32 -9.07
CA PRO A 326 -22.20 -5.47 -9.96
C PRO A 326 -20.96 -6.30 -9.62
N ILE A 327 -21.09 -7.62 -9.52
CA ILE A 327 -19.97 -8.56 -9.37
C ILE A 327 -20.01 -9.61 -10.49
N TYR A 328 -18.94 -10.36 -10.71
CA TYR A 328 -18.82 -11.22 -11.89
C TYR A 328 -18.44 -12.69 -11.60
N GLY A 329 -18.30 -13.05 -10.33
CA GLY A 329 -17.77 -14.35 -9.90
C GLY A 329 -16.26 -14.44 -10.08
N LEU A 330 -15.56 -13.31 -9.96
CA LEU A 330 -14.12 -13.16 -10.15
C LEU A 330 -13.42 -12.91 -8.81
N ALA A 331 -12.12 -13.20 -8.75
CA ALA A 331 -11.33 -12.99 -7.53
C ALA A 331 -11.27 -11.51 -7.10
N GLN A 332 -11.41 -10.59 -8.06
CA GLN A 332 -11.40 -9.14 -7.86
C GLN A 332 -12.69 -8.61 -7.22
N ASP A 333 -13.78 -9.39 -7.19
CA ASP A 333 -15.07 -8.93 -6.68
C ASP A 333 -14.96 -8.50 -5.20
N SER A 334 -14.18 -9.22 -4.38
CA SER A 334 -14.04 -8.89 -2.95
C SER A 334 -13.28 -7.59 -2.72
N GLU A 335 -12.28 -7.30 -3.55
CA GLU A 335 -11.53 -6.03 -3.49
C GLU A 335 -12.45 -4.86 -3.88
N ALA A 336 -13.22 -5.00 -4.95
CA ALA A 336 -14.19 -3.99 -5.39
C ALA A 336 -15.21 -3.66 -4.29
N LEU A 337 -15.78 -4.67 -3.64
CA LEU A 337 -16.72 -4.47 -2.53
C LEU A 337 -16.07 -3.79 -1.33
N SER A 338 -14.82 -4.14 -0.99
CA SER A 338 -14.07 -3.51 0.10
C SER A 338 -13.81 -2.02 -0.17
N ILE A 339 -13.47 -1.66 -1.42
CA ILE A 339 -13.26 -0.26 -1.81
C ILE A 339 -14.55 0.55 -1.64
N TYR A 340 -15.70 0.01 -2.03
CA TYR A 340 -16.99 0.66 -1.77
C TYR A 340 -17.28 0.81 -0.27
N GLN A 341 -16.97 -0.20 0.54
CA GLN A 341 -17.19 -0.16 2.00
C GLN A 341 -16.34 0.91 2.69
N GLU A 342 -15.08 1.06 2.26
CA GLU A 342 -14.18 2.09 2.78
C GLU A 342 -14.58 3.49 2.31
N ALA A 343 -14.95 3.64 1.03
CA ALA A 343 -15.33 4.93 0.45
C ALA A 343 -16.71 5.42 0.90
N MET A 344 -17.60 4.52 1.33
CA MET A 344 -18.98 4.83 1.73
C MET A 344 -19.29 4.22 3.11
N PRO A 345 -18.61 4.67 4.18
CA PRO A 345 -18.79 4.11 5.51
C PRO A 345 -20.24 4.24 5.99
N GLY A 346 -20.77 3.19 6.61
CA GLY A 346 -22.16 3.12 7.09
C GLY A 346 -23.18 2.65 6.04
N TYR A 347 -22.84 2.66 4.74
CA TYR A 347 -23.71 2.10 3.70
C TYR A 347 -23.69 0.56 3.72
N ASN A 348 -24.84 -0.03 3.41
CA ASN A 348 -24.96 -1.46 3.16
C ASN A 348 -24.53 -1.77 1.72
N ILE A 349 -23.32 -2.29 1.55
CA ILE A 349 -22.77 -2.63 0.23
C ILE A 349 -23.11 -4.09 -0.11
N VAL A 350 -23.85 -4.30 -1.21
CA VAL A 350 -24.31 -5.63 -1.64
C VAL A 350 -23.87 -5.90 -3.08
N GLY A 351 -23.13 -7.00 -3.28
CA GLY A 351 -22.76 -7.49 -4.60
C GLY A 351 -23.88 -8.30 -5.25
N ILE A 352 -24.25 -7.99 -6.50
CA ILE A 352 -25.17 -8.81 -7.31
C ILE A 352 -24.43 -9.29 -8.56
N ASN A 353 -24.44 -10.59 -8.82
CA ASN A 353 -23.73 -11.15 -9.97
C ASN A 353 -24.41 -10.74 -11.28
N MET A 354 -23.70 -10.00 -12.13
CA MET A 354 -24.18 -9.46 -13.41
C MET A 354 -23.50 -10.12 -14.63
N ARG A 355 -22.86 -11.27 -14.46
CA ARG A 355 -22.13 -11.99 -15.51
C ARG A 355 -22.98 -12.30 -16.74
N ASN A 356 -24.27 -12.57 -16.55
CA ASN A 356 -25.20 -12.84 -17.64
C ASN A 356 -25.77 -11.57 -18.30
N VAL A 357 -25.62 -10.39 -17.67
CA VAL A 357 -26.14 -9.10 -18.17
C VAL A 357 -25.06 -8.33 -18.91
N ILE A 358 -23.82 -8.36 -18.42
CA ILE A 358 -22.71 -7.58 -18.96
C ILE A 358 -22.39 -7.81 -20.46
N PRO A 359 -22.64 -8.99 -21.07
CA PRO A 359 -22.43 -9.15 -22.51
C PRO A 359 -23.35 -8.27 -23.37
N ALA A 360 -24.43 -7.73 -22.79
CA ALA A 360 -25.28 -6.74 -23.43
C ALA A 360 -24.80 -5.29 -23.23
N SER A 361 -23.61 -5.08 -22.66
CA SER A 361 -22.97 -3.79 -22.35
C SER A 361 -23.67 -2.97 -21.26
N GLY A 362 -24.14 -3.60 -20.19
CA GLY A 362 -24.70 -2.91 -19.03
C GLY A 362 -24.77 -3.79 -17.78
N ALA A 363 -24.93 -3.17 -16.61
CA ALA A 363 -25.08 -3.88 -15.34
C ALA A 363 -26.22 -3.26 -14.48
N ILE A 364 -26.04 -3.14 -13.16
CA ILE A 364 -27.10 -2.78 -12.21
C ILE A 364 -27.62 -1.37 -12.47
N HIS A 365 -26.72 -0.39 -12.59
CA HIS A 365 -27.12 1.00 -12.78
C HIS A 365 -27.95 1.18 -14.05
N CYS A 366 -27.59 0.48 -15.14
CA CYS A 366 -28.30 0.51 -16.42
C CYS A 366 -29.73 -0.04 -16.39
N ILE A 367 -30.09 -0.88 -15.41
CA ILE A 367 -31.43 -1.52 -15.30
C ILE A 367 -32.24 -1.01 -14.10
N THR A 368 -31.84 0.11 -13.53
CA THR A 368 -32.50 0.74 -12.39
C THR A 368 -32.62 2.25 -12.61
N LYS A 369 -33.64 2.89 -12.02
CA LYS A 369 -33.79 4.35 -12.04
C LYS A 369 -34.39 4.85 -10.74
N GLU A 370 -33.64 5.63 -9.97
CA GLU A 370 -34.10 6.24 -8.71
C GLU A 370 -35.21 7.27 -8.93
N ILE A 371 -36.09 7.37 -7.93
CA ILE A 371 -37.11 8.41 -7.80
C ILE A 371 -36.81 9.19 -6.53
N ALA A 372 -36.48 10.45 -6.69
CA ALA A 372 -36.18 11.34 -5.58
C ALA A 372 -37.42 11.52 -4.67
N ALA A 373 -37.19 11.75 -3.38
CA ALA A 373 -38.27 11.80 -2.39
C ALA A 373 -39.24 12.98 -2.59
N ASN A 374 -40.51 12.79 -2.20
CA ASN A 374 -41.41 13.92 -2.03
C ASN A 374 -41.05 14.68 -0.74
N ASP A 375 -41.09 16.02 -0.78
CA ASP A 375 -40.70 16.90 0.34
C ASP A 375 -39.35 16.48 0.97
N PRO A 376 -38.25 16.52 0.20
CA PRO A 376 -36.94 16.15 0.72
C PRO A 376 -36.48 17.16 1.79
N ILE A 377 -35.56 16.71 2.63
CA ILE A 377 -34.75 17.61 3.45
C ILE A 377 -33.38 17.67 2.78
N PHE A 378 -33.06 18.81 2.18
CA PHE A 378 -31.76 19.05 1.59
C PHE A 378 -30.81 19.60 2.65
N ILE A 379 -29.66 18.96 2.83
CA ILE A 379 -28.58 19.39 3.73
C ILE A 379 -27.29 19.48 2.91
N SER A 380 -26.86 20.69 2.56
CA SER A 380 -25.56 20.95 1.94
C SER A 380 -24.57 21.43 2.99
N HIS A 381 -23.55 20.62 3.25
CA HIS A 381 -22.55 20.87 4.28
C HIS A 381 -21.18 20.46 3.74
N ALA A 382 -20.24 21.39 3.70
CA ALA A 382 -18.85 21.10 3.37
C ALA A 382 -18.20 20.38 4.56
N PRO A 383 -17.88 19.08 4.47
CA PRO A 383 -17.32 18.37 5.61
C PRO A 383 -15.94 18.93 5.95
N ILE A 384 -15.63 18.99 7.24
CA ILE A 384 -14.26 19.19 7.69
C ILE A 384 -13.46 17.97 7.23
N ARG A 385 -12.33 18.23 6.55
CA ARG A 385 -11.49 17.19 5.96
C ARG A 385 -10.27 16.96 6.84
N ASP A 386 -9.83 15.71 6.88
CA ASP A 386 -8.49 15.30 7.29
C ASP A 386 -8.14 15.88 8.66
N GLU A 387 -7.16 16.78 8.76
CA GLU A 387 -6.73 17.43 10.00
C GLU A 387 -7.04 18.94 9.96
N VAL A 388 -7.39 19.51 11.11
CA VAL A 388 -7.56 20.96 11.31
C VAL A 388 -6.64 21.46 12.41
N GLU A 389 -6.18 22.70 12.30
CA GLU A 389 -5.40 23.35 13.36
C GLU A 389 -6.16 23.38 14.69
N TYR A 390 -5.43 23.25 15.81
CA TYR A 390 -6.01 23.37 17.13
C TYR A 390 -6.59 24.78 17.34
N SER A 391 -7.85 24.86 17.78
CA SER A 391 -8.57 26.12 17.99
C SER A 391 -8.96 26.32 19.45
N TYR A 392 -8.45 27.40 20.05
CA TYR A 392 -8.83 27.83 21.41
C TYR A 392 -10.25 28.41 21.51
N THR A 393 -10.85 28.78 20.37
CA THR A 393 -12.20 29.37 20.31
C THR A 393 -13.25 28.36 19.83
N GLY A 394 -12.85 27.11 19.58
CA GLY A 394 -13.71 26.04 19.11
C GLY A 394 -13.83 25.95 17.59
N TYR A 395 -14.76 25.11 17.14
CA TYR A 395 -14.95 24.73 15.74
C TYR A 395 -16.39 24.99 15.32
N THR A 396 -16.57 25.78 14.27
CA THR A 396 -17.90 26.14 13.74
C THR A 396 -18.24 25.29 12.53
N PHE A 397 -19.44 24.72 12.55
CA PHE A 397 -20.03 23.88 11.53
C PHE A 397 -21.19 24.64 10.90
N THR A 398 -21.19 24.73 9.57
CA THR A 398 -22.21 25.45 8.80
C THR A 398 -22.86 24.51 7.78
N ALA A 399 -24.17 24.57 7.64
CA ALA A 399 -24.91 23.85 6.59
C ALA A 399 -26.04 24.70 6.03
N ASN A 400 -26.28 24.60 4.73
CA ASN A 400 -27.51 25.09 4.12
C ASN A 400 -28.57 23.99 4.19
N ILE A 401 -29.68 24.26 4.88
CA ILE A 401 -30.73 23.28 5.13
C ILE A 401 -32.08 23.83 4.67
N SER A 402 -32.76 23.07 3.81
CA SER A 402 -34.07 23.47 3.28
C SER A 402 -35.00 22.28 3.03
N SER A 403 -36.30 22.53 3.08
CA SER A 403 -37.38 21.58 2.81
C SER A 403 -38.61 22.36 2.36
N ALA A 404 -39.49 21.78 1.54
CA ALA A 404 -40.70 22.48 1.06
C ALA A 404 -41.61 22.89 2.23
N SER A 405 -41.70 22.02 3.23
CA SER A 405 -42.47 22.26 4.45
C SER A 405 -41.79 23.20 5.45
N GLY A 406 -40.52 23.59 5.23
CA GLY A 406 -39.71 24.34 6.17
C GLY A 406 -39.06 23.46 7.25
N ILE A 407 -38.00 23.97 7.89
CA ILE A 407 -37.22 23.23 8.89
C ILE A 407 -37.69 23.62 10.30
N GLN A 408 -38.00 22.61 11.12
CA GLN A 408 -38.41 22.77 12.51
C GLN A 408 -37.18 22.92 13.41
N GLU A 409 -36.19 22.06 13.24
CA GLU A 409 -34.96 22.05 14.02
C GLU A 409 -33.81 21.41 13.23
N ALA A 410 -32.59 21.83 13.55
CA ALA A 410 -31.36 21.19 13.10
C ALA A 410 -30.37 21.07 14.26
N SER A 411 -29.59 20.00 14.25
CA SER A 411 -28.62 19.69 15.30
C SER A 411 -27.34 19.10 14.70
N LEU A 412 -26.22 19.51 15.26
CA LEU A 412 -24.92 18.87 15.08
C LEU A 412 -24.76 17.79 16.15
N TYR A 413 -24.43 16.58 15.74
CA TYR A 413 -24.06 15.49 16.63
C TYR A 413 -22.57 15.19 16.48
N TRP A 414 -21.85 15.04 17.60
CA TRP A 414 -20.41 14.77 17.56
C TRP A 414 -19.95 13.84 18.69
N SER A 415 -18.85 13.12 18.45
CA SER A 415 -18.23 12.22 19.43
C SER A 415 -16.73 12.05 19.20
N LEU A 416 -15.98 11.77 20.26
CA LEU A 416 -14.58 11.30 20.17
C LEU A 416 -14.50 9.77 20.10
N ASP A 417 -15.54 9.09 20.58
CA ASP A 417 -15.71 7.64 20.49
C ASP A 417 -17.19 7.34 20.19
N PRO A 418 -17.55 7.02 18.93
CA PRO A 418 -18.93 6.69 18.56
C PRO A 418 -19.57 5.57 19.39
N SER A 419 -18.77 4.69 20.02
CA SER A 419 -19.27 3.63 20.89
C SER A 419 -19.81 4.13 22.23
N GLU A 420 -19.39 5.32 22.67
CA GLU A 420 -19.90 6.01 23.86
C GLU A 420 -21.14 6.89 23.59
N GLY A 421 -21.56 6.98 22.33
CA GLY A 421 -22.67 7.82 21.88
C GLY A 421 -22.23 9.19 21.37
N PHE A 422 -23.21 10.04 21.04
CA PHE A 422 -22.97 11.37 20.45
C PHE A 422 -23.50 12.48 21.37
N ASN A 423 -22.69 13.52 21.54
CA ASN A 423 -23.12 14.80 22.08
C ASN A 423 -23.95 15.55 21.02
N GLN A 424 -24.95 16.31 21.47
CA GLN A 424 -25.83 17.10 20.58
C GLN A 424 -25.64 18.60 20.83
N VAL A 425 -25.53 19.37 19.75
CA VAL A 425 -25.51 20.83 19.75
C VAL A 425 -26.59 21.32 18.79
N SER A 426 -27.57 22.09 19.28
CA SER A 426 -28.59 22.71 18.42
C SER A 426 -27.94 23.71 17.47
N MET A 427 -28.36 23.70 16.20
CA MET A 427 -27.90 24.67 15.22
C MET A 427 -28.79 25.91 15.22
N THR A 428 -28.19 27.08 15.09
CA THR A 428 -28.89 28.37 14.99
C THR A 428 -29.07 28.73 13.51
N ALA A 429 -30.30 29.11 13.13
CA ALA A 429 -30.65 29.47 11.76
C ALA A 429 -30.48 30.97 11.48
N ASP A 430 -29.92 31.30 10.32
CA ASP A 430 -30.01 32.60 9.64
C ASP A 430 -30.48 32.37 8.20
N GLY A 431 -31.79 32.45 7.97
CA GLY A 431 -32.40 32.01 6.71
C GLY A 431 -32.30 30.50 6.51
N GLU A 432 -31.67 30.07 5.42
CA GLU A 432 -31.40 28.65 5.14
C GLU A 432 -30.04 28.19 5.68
N GLU A 433 -29.21 29.10 6.21
CA GLU A 433 -27.91 28.77 6.78
C GLU A 433 -28.04 28.42 8.27
N TYR A 434 -27.54 27.26 8.66
CA TYR A 434 -27.56 26.75 10.03
C TYR A 434 -26.14 26.62 10.55
N THR A 435 -25.90 27.10 11.77
CA THR A 435 -24.57 27.11 12.38
C THR A 435 -24.58 26.50 13.78
N ALA A 436 -23.55 25.72 14.12
CA ALA A 436 -23.27 25.27 15.48
C ALA A 436 -21.78 25.33 15.77
N THR A 437 -21.41 25.58 17.02
CA THR A 437 -20.01 25.64 17.46
C THR A 437 -19.76 24.64 18.58
N ILE A 438 -18.73 23.81 18.41
CA ILE A 438 -18.18 22.99 19.50
C ILE A 438 -17.08 23.83 20.16
N SER A 439 -17.29 24.28 21.39
CA SER A 439 -16.40 25.24 22.07
C SER A 439 -15.03 24.67 22.44
N TYR A 440 -14.90 23.35 22.56
CA TYR A 440 -13.64 22.69 22.90
C TYR A 440 -13.61 21.27 22.31
N LEU A 441 -12.50 20.95 21.65
CA LEU A 441 -12.12 19.60 21.29
C LEU A 441 -10.67 19.38 21.75
N PRO A 442 -10.32 18.24 22.36
CA PRO A 442 -8.95 17.98 22.78
C PRO A 442 -7.98 17.98 21.58
N PRO A 443 -6.73 18.44 21.74
CA PRO A 443 -5.70 18.28 20.73
C PRO A 443 -5.44 16.79 20.45
N ASN A 444 -5.01 16.47 19.24
CA ASN A 444 -4.73 15.09 18.80
C ASN A 444 -5.91 14.13 18.92
N SER A 445 -7.14 14.66 18.86
CA SER A 445 -8.36 13.85 18.94
C SER A 445 -8.98 13.64 17.56
N LYS A 446 -9.49 12.43 17.33
CA LYS A 446 -10.32 12.12 16.17
C LYS A 446 -11.77 12.38 16.50
N VAL A 447 -12.43 13.19 15.69
CA VAL A 447 -13.81 13.62 15.91
C VAL A 447 -14.70 13.02 14.84
N HIS A 448 -15.77 12.37 15.29
CA HIS A 448 -16.85 11.84 14.47
C HIS A 448 -18.05 12.77 14.58
N TYR A 449 -18.66 13.16 13.46
CA TYR A 449 -19.83 14.04 13.51
C TYR A 449 -20.79 13.86 12.33
N TYR A 450 -22.03 14.30 12.53
CA TYR A 450 -23.06 14.39 11.48
C TYR A 450 -24.06 15.50 11.82
N ILE A 451 -24.82 15.93 10.81
CA ILE A 451 -25.91 16.90 10.98
C ILE A 451 -27.23 16.17 10.87
N SER A 452 -28.20 16.52 11.70
CA SER A 452 -29.59 16.05 11.64
C SER A 452 -30.50 17.24 11.46
N ALA A 453 -31.53 17.11 10.63
CA ALA A 453 -32.56 18.12 10.48
C ALA A 453 -33.95 17.48 10.44
N THR A 454 -34.90 18.11 11.11
CA THR A 454 -36.31 17.73 11.15
C THR A 454 -37.14 18.82 10.49
N ASN A 455 -37.99 18.46 9.53
CA ASN A 455 -38.88 19.42 8.88
C ASN A 455 -40.21 19.56 9.63
N ASN A 456 -41.07 20.50 9.21
CA ASN A 456 -42.37 20.75 9.86
C ASN A 456 -43.39 19.60 9.71
N ASN A 457 -43.07 18.58 8.90
CA ASN A 457 -43.84 17.35 8.78
C ASN A 457 -43.29 16.22 9.68
N GLU A 458 -42.42 16.55 10.64
CA GLU A 458 -41.78 15.60 11.58
C GLU A 458 -40.89 14.55 10.90
N LYS A 459 -40.52 14.75 9.64
CA LYS A 459 -39.54 13.92 8.94
C LYS A 459 -38.15 14.36 9.36
N THR A 460 -37.28 13.42 9.70
CA THR A 460 -35.88 13.66 10.06
C THR A 460 -34.94 12.97 9.09
N ILE A 461 -33.93 13.70 8.62
CA ILE A 461 -32.84 13.19 7.77
C ILE A 461 -31.50 13.63 8.37
N THR A 462 -30.47 12.82 8.15
CA THR A 462 -29.10 13.15 8.54
C THR A 462 -28.20 13.39 7.32
N LYS A 463 -27.09 14.08 7.53
CA LYS A 463 -25.98 14.23 6.58
C LYS A 463 -24.67 13.78 7.27
N PRO A 464 -24.04 12.68 6.84
CA PRO A 464 -24.48 11.79 5.76
C PRO A 464 -25.78 11.04 6.10
N LEU A 465 -26.48 10.52 5.07
CA LEU A 465 -27.79 9.85 5.20
C LEU A 465 -27.75 8.57 6.05
N VAL A 466 -26.56 8.00 6.22
CA VAL A 466 -26.30 6.76 6.96
C VAL A 466 -25.87 6.98 8.41
N ALA A 467 -25.90 8.22 8.91
CA ALA A 467 -25.57 8.49 10.30
C ALA A 467 -26.63 7.88 11.26
N PRO A 468 -26.22 7.41 12.45
CA PRO A 468 -24.87 7.44 13.01
C PRO A 468 -23.94 6.31 12.56
N GLN A 469 -24.38 5.36 11.71
CA GLN A 469 -23.57 4.22 11.27
C GLN A 469 -22.41 4.65 10.37
N GLY A 470 -22.58 5.72 9.60
CA GLY A 470 -21.50 6.43 8.92
C GLY A 470 -21.49 7.89 9.33
N THR A 471 -20.31 8.44 9.61
CA THR A 471 -20.13 9.84 10.03
C THR A 471 -19.03 10.50 9.23
N TYR A 472 -19.03 11.84 9.20
CA TYR A 472 -17.82 12.57 8.84
C TYR A 472 -16.78 12.41 9.95
N THR A 473 -15.51 12.50 9.58
CA THR A 473 -14.39 12.43 10.52
C THR A 473 -13.33 13.45 10.18
N PHE A 474 -12.75 14.06 11.22
CA PHE A 474 -11.54 14.88 11.11
C PHE A 474 -10.69 14.72 12.37
N GLU A 475 -9.43 15.10 12.28
CA GLU A 475 -8.46 15.11 13.38
C GLU A 475 -8.20 16.55 13.82
N VAL A 476 -8.19 16.75 15.14
CA VAL A 476 -7.76 18.01 15.73
C VAL A 476 -6.25 17.94 15.86
N GLY A 477 -5.55 18.89 15.22
CA GLY A 477 -4.11 18.97 15.24
C GLY A 477 -3.54 19.22 16.64
N GLU A 478 -2.21 19.20 16.70
CA GLU A 478 -1.48 19.48 17.93
C GLU A 478 -1.80 20.89 18.45
N GLN A 479 -1.80 21.01 19.77
CA GLN A 479 -1.93 22.32 20.39
C GLN A 479 -0.67 23.14 20.10
N ASP A 480 -0.80 24.24 19.35
CA ASP A 480 0.25 25.24 19.26
C ASP A 480 0.36 25.97 20.61
N LEU A 481 1.46 25.70 21.32
CA LEU A 481 1.76 26.30 22.62
C LEU A 481 2.43 27.68 22.49
N GLY A 482 2.76 28.13 21.28
CA GLY A 482 3.45 29.39 21.01
C GLY A 482 4.93 29.39 21.39
N PHE A 483 5.54 28.20 21.56
CA PHE A 483 6.97 28.02 21.75
C PHE A 483 7.46 26.62 21.34
N ASP A 484 8.77 26.51 21.14
CA ASP A 484 9.48 25.25 20.88
C ASP A 484 10.85 25.23 21.60
N PHE A 485 11.62 24.15 21.46
CA PHE A 485 13.05 24.09 21.81
C PHE A 485 13.85 23.23 20.82
N SER A 486 15.16 23.49 20.73
CA SER A 486 16.10 22.69 19.93
C SER A 486 17.30 22.22 20.75
N ALA A 487 17.97 21.18 20.27
CA ALA A 487 19.30 20.79 20.70
C ALA A 487 20.32 21.07 19.58
N ASN A 488 21.57 21.39 19.92
CA ASN A 488 22.65 21.55 18.92
C ASN A 488 23.03 20.23 18.23
N GLN A 489 22.77 19.09 18.88
CA GLN A 489 22.93 17.74 18.36
C GLN A 489 21.88 16.81 18.99
N THR A 490 21.42 15.81 18.24
CA THR A 490 20.40 14.85 18.68
C THR A 490 20.92 13.42 18.78
N GLU A 491 22.18 13.18 18.40
CA GLU A 491 22.86 11.89 18.53
C GLU A 491 24.32 12.13 18.91
N PHE A 492 24.78 11.52 20.01
CA PHE A 492 26.12 11.71 20.59
C PHE A 492 26.45 10.63 21.63
N GLU A 493 27.72 10.54 22.05
CA GLU A 493 28.15 9.52 23.02
C GLU A 493 27.91 9.95 24.48
N ILE A 494 27.80 8.97 25.38
CA ILE A 494 27.76 9.21 26.83
C ILE A 494 28.91 10.15 27.24
N GLY A 495 28.57 11.20 27.98
CA GLY A 495 29.52 12.22 28.44
C GLY A 495 29.70 13.42 27.50
N ASP A 496 29.24 13.37 26.25
CA ASP A 496 29.25 14.54 25.37
C ASP A 496 28.28 15.63 25.85
N GLU A 497 28.66 16.89 25.63
CA GLU A 497 27.83 18.06 25.96
C GLU A 497 26.81 18.33 24.85
N VAL A 498 25.53 18.38 25.20
CA VAL A 498 24.45 18.87 24.34
C VAL A 498 23.89 20.18 24.90
N VAL A 499 23.54 21.10 24.01
CA VAL A 499 23.01 22.42 24.35
C VAL A 499 21.56 22.54 23.89
N PHE A 500 20.66 22.69 24.85
CA PHE A 500 19.23 22.93 24.61
C PHE A 500 18.92 24.42 24.58
N THR A 501 18.15 24.86 23.59
CA THR A 501 17.80 26.27 23.36
C THR A 501 16.28 26.43 23.24
N TYR A 502 15.70 27.33 24.04
CA TYR A 502 14.31 27.75 23.91
C TYR A 502 14.08 28.58 22.64
N ILE A 503 12.94 28.38 21.99
CA ILE A 503 12.50 29.08 20.79
C ILE A 503 11.12 29.70 21.08
N ASN A 504 11.06 31.02 21.25
CA ASN A 504 9.78 31.71 21.41
C ASN A 504 9.08 31.86 20.05
N GLN A 505 7.82 31.43 19.96
CA GLN A 505 6.99 31.56 18.76
C GLN A 505 5.73 32.43 18.99
N GLY A 506 5.68 33.18 20.09
CA GLY A 506 4.60 34.13 20.38
C GLY A 506 4.01 34.01 21.79
N VAL A 507 4.40 33.00 22.57
CA VAL A 507 3.98 32.88 23.97
C VAL A 507 4.62 33.97 24.84
N THR A 508 3.85 34.51 25.79
CA THR A 508 4.41 35.31 26.88
C THR A 508 4.91 34.36 27.97
N ALA A 509 6.22 34.09 28.01
CA ALA A 509 6.85 33.21 28.99
C ALA A 509 7.30 33.98 30.25
N ASN A 510 6.71 33.69 31.40
CA ASN A 510 7.06 34.28 32.69
C ASN A 510 7.83 33.32 33.62
N SER A 511 7.79 32.01 33.33
CA SER A 511 8.55 30.97 34.02
C SER A 511 8.91 29.84 33.07
N PHE A 512 10.01 29.13 33.37
CA PHE A 512 10.53 28.00 32.62
C PHE A 512 10.72 26.82 33.58
N LEU A 513 10.48 25.61 33.10
CA LEU A 513 10.86 24.37 33.76
C LEU A 513 11.22 23.33 32.69
N TRP A 514 12.53 23.13 32.51
CA TRP A 514 13.11 22.10 31.68
C TRP A 514 13.22 20.79 32.44
N ASN A 515 12.96 19.70 31.74
CA ASN A 515 13.31 18.34 32.13
C ASN A 515 14.04 17.70 30.95
N PHE A 516 15.31 17.37 31.16
CA PHE A 516 16.21 16.85 30.14
C PHE A 516 16.21 15.31 30.06
N GLY A 517 15.25 14.63 30.69
CA GLY A 517 15.09 13.18 30.57
C GLY A 517 16.03 12.38 31.48
N GLU A 518 15.95 11.06 31.36
CA GLU A 518 16.66 10.11 32.22
C GLU A 518 18.18 10.12 31.98
N GLY A 519 18.95 10.18 33.06
CA GLY A 519 20.42 10.18 33.03
C GLY A 519 21.06 11.53 32.69
N ALA A 520 20.25 12.58 32.54
CA ALA A 520 20.73 13.93 32.27
C ALA A 520 21.35 14.61 33.51
N ASN A 521 22.43 15.37 33.29
CA ASN A 521 23.07 16.21 34.28
C ASN A 521 23.38 17.63 33.70
N PRO A 522 22.73 18.69 34.20
CA PRO A 522 21.63 18.67 35.18
C PRO A 522 20.39 17.98 34.61
N SER A 523 19.55 17.39 35.47
CA SER A 523 18.31 16.72 35.04
C SER A 523 17.17 17.70 34.74
N THR A 524 17.20 18.88 35.34
CA THR A 524 16.19 19.94 35.17
C THR A 524 16.83 21.33 35.24
N ALA A 525 16.18 22.34 34.67
CA ALA A 525 16.55 23.75 34.83
C ALA A 525 15.30 24.66 34.84
N ASP A 526 15.37 25.83 35.48
CA ASP A 526 14.22 26.73 35.69
C ASP A 526 14.38 28.11 35.02
N THR A 527 15.36 28.27 34.13
CA THR A 527 15.60 29.49 33.36
C THR A 527 15.45 29.26 31.86
N GLU A 528 15.40 30.34 31.07
CA GLU A 528 15.19 30.31 29.61
C GLU A 528 16.25 29.48 28.85
N GLY A 529 17.47 29.41 29.37
CA GLY A 529 18.61 28.78 28.71
C GLY A 529 19.44 29.77 27.87
N PRO A 530 20.30 29.29 26.95
CA PRO A 530 20.51 27.87 26.63
C PRO A 530 21.12 27.09 27.81
N HIS A 531 20.89 25.79 27.85
CA HIS A 531 21.37 24.88 28.90
C HIS A 531 22.29 23.81 28.32
N THR A 532 23.48 23.68 28.89
CA THR A 532 24.40 22.58 28.57
C THR A 532 24.12 21.39 29.49
N VAL A 533 23.95 20.22 28.91
CA VAL A 533 23.56 18.97 29.59
C VAL A 533 24.48 17.84 29.10
N THR A 534 24.86 16.94 30.00
CA THR A 534 25.50 15.65 29.66
C THR A 534 24.61 14.49 30.08
N TYR A 535 24.84 13.30 29.52
CA TYR A 535 24.10 12.08 29.89
C TYR A 535 25.06 10.99 30.38
N ASP A 536 24.63 10.25 31.41
CA ASP A 536 25.39 9.14 32.01
C ASP A 536 24.88 7.74 31.61
N SER A 537 23.85 7.68 30.76
CA SER A 537 23.21 6.44 30.31
C SER A 537 22.80 6.54 28.84
N GLU A 538 22.91 5.42 28.13
CA GLU A 538 22.54 5.31 26.71
C GLU A 538 21.01 5.29 26.49
N GLY A 539 20.61 5.34 25.22
CA GLY A 539 19.23 5.19 24.76
C GLY A 539 18.55 6.51 24.37
N LEU A 540 17.29 6.36 23.96
CA LEU A 540 16.42 7.48 23.57
C LEU A 540 15.95 8.26 24.80
N LYS A 541 16.02 9.60 24.75
CA LYS A 541 15.66 10.49 25.86
C LYS A 541 14.49 11.40 25.48
N ASP A 542 13.50 11.45 26.35
CA ASP A 542 12.35 12.36 26.25
C ASP A 542 12.70 13.70 26.92
N ILE A 543 12.53 14.80 26.19
CA ILE A 543 12.82 16.15 26.69
C ILE A 543 11.51 16.92 26.80
N SER A 544 11.32 17.63 27.91
CA SER A 544 10.15 18.50 28.06
C SER A 544 10.51 19.88 28.58
N LEU A 545 9.73 20.87 28.15
CA LEU A 545 9.79 22.26 28.61
C LEU A 545 8.38 22.70 29.01
N THR A 546 8.23 23.13 30.26
CA THR A 546 7.00 23.75 30.76
C THR A 546 7.18 25.26 30.87
N ILE A 547 6.28 26.02 30.26
CA ILE A 547 6.19 27.47 30.34
C ILE A 547 4.97 27.86 31.18
N ASN A 548 5.11 28.88 32.04
CA ASN A 548 4.03 29.42 32.89
C ASN A 548 3.40 28.42 33.90
N GLY A 549 3.90 27.19 33.97
CA GLY A 549 3.47 26.14 34.89
C GLY A 549 2.37 25.22 34.34
N ASP A 550 1.82 25.52 33.18
CA ASP A 550 0.68 24.81 32.56
C ASP A 550 0.88 24.47 31.07
N LEU A 551 1.73 25.19 30.35
CA LEU A 551 2.02 24.92 28.95
C LEU A 551 3.21 23.96 28.83
N VAL A 552 2.98 22.69 28.54
CA VAL A 552 4.01 21.64 28.52
C VAL A 552 4.26 21.16 27.09
N LEU A 553 5.45 21.38 26.56
CA LEU A 553 5.92 20.76 25.32
C LEU A 553 6.83 19.57 25.65
N THR A 554 6.56 18.40 25.08
CA THR A 554 7.40 17.20 25.24
C THR A 554 7.79 16.63 23.88
N LYS A 555 9.09 16.47 23.62
CA LYS A 555 9.62 15.74 22.45
C LYS A 555 10.10 14.37 22.91
N SER A 556 9.33 13.33 22.56
CA SER A 556 9.63 11.94 22.92
C SER A 556 10.73 11.37 22.02
N GLY A 557 11.70 10.66 22.59
CA GLY A 557 12.85 10.10 21.90
C GLY A 557 13.69 11.13 21.13
N TYR A 558 13.76 12.36 21.64
CA TYR A 558 14.36 13.49 20.93
C TYR A 558 15.89 13.41 20.84
N ILE A 559 16.53 12.81 21.84
CA ILE A 559 17.98 12.60 21.90
C ILE A 559 18.27 11.10 21.87
N ASN A 560 19.26 10.68 21.08
CA ASN A 560 19.85 9.34 21.11
C ASN A 560 21.25 9.40 21.72
N VAL A 561 21.44 8.83 22.92
CA VAL A 561 22.76 8.73 23.54
C VAL A 561 23.33 7.34 23.27
N THR A 562 24.50 7.27 22.63
CA THR A 562 25.16 6.00 22.31
C THR A 562 26.30 5.70 23.27
N TYR A 563 26.64 4.42 23.39
CA TYR A 563 27.82 3.97 24.13
C TYR A 563 28.61 2.97 23.29
N THR A 564 29.91 3.22 23.15
CA THR A 564 30.84 2.33 22.44
C THR A 564 31.78 1.69 23.47
N GLU A 565 31.66 0.38 23.68
CA GLU A 565 32.59 -0.38 24.53
C GLU A 565 33.98 -0.47 23.87
N PRO A 566 35.09 -0.27 24.61
CA PRO A 566 36.43 -0.43 24.06
C PRO A 566 36.73 -1.89 23.69
N THR A 567 37.27 -2.10 22.49
CA THR A 567 37.74 -3.41 21.99
C THR A 567 39.14 -3.72 22.52
N TYR A 568 39.39 -4.97 22.92
CA TYR A 568 40.70 -5.43 23.37
C TYR A 568 41.17 -6.66 22.59
N PHE A 569 42.48 -6.76 22.35
CA PHE A 569 43.16 -7.89 21.72
C PHE A 569 44.26 -8.48 22.61
N ASN A 570 44.56 -9.77 22.42
CA ASN A 570 45.56 -10.50 23.17
C ASN A 570 46.88 -10.62 22.41
N LEU A 571 47.99 -10.27 23.06
CA LEU A 571 49.36 -10.57 22.63
C LEU A 571 49.92 -11.72 23.47
N THR A 572 50.17 -12.88 22.86
CA THR A 572 50.77 -14.04 23.52
C THR A 572 52.24 -14.17 23.14
N ILE A 573 53.12 -14.13 24.15
CA ILE A 573 54.58 -14.23 23.99
C ILE A 573 55.06 -15.63 24.41
N GLU A 574 55.85 -16.28 23.54
CA GLU A 574 56.53 -17.55 23.79
C GLU A 574 58.03 -17.47 23.48
N ILE A 575 58.81 -18.41 23.99
CA ILE A 575 60.24 -18.55 23.65
C ILE A 575 60.61 -19.99 23.26
N GLU A 576 61.65 -20.14 22.46
CA GLU A 576 62.34 -21.41 22.19
C GLU A 576 63.85 -21.22 22.24
N GLY A 577 64.53 -21.94 23.14
CA GLY A 577 65.92 -21.68 23.53
C GLY A 577 66.00 -20.99 24.90
N ASN A 578 67.12 -20.33 25.22
CA ASN A 578 67.27 -19.54 26.46
C ASN A 578 67.51 -18.06 26.16
N GLY A 579 66.71 -17.22 26.81
CA GLY A 579 66.69 -15.76 26.69
C GLY A 579 65.44 -15.19 27.36
N THR A 580 65.34 -13.87 27.41
CA THR A 580 64.21 -13.13 27.99
C THR A 580 63.53 -12.25 26.95
N THR A 581 62.25 -11.97 27.14
CA THR A 581 61.45 -11.12 26.26
C THR A 581 60.75 -9.99 27.02
N SER A 582 60.45 -8.89 26.33
CA SER A 582 59.55 -7.83 26.79
C SER A 582 58.49 -7.58 25.70
N PRO A 583 57.18 -7.71 25.99
CA PRO A 583 56.59 -8.19 27.23
C PRO A 583 57.06 -9.60 27.63
N GLU A 584 56.94 -9.93 28.92
CA GLU A 584 57.35 -11.23 29.45
C GLU A 584 56.51 -12.37 28.83
N ILE A 585 57.00 -13.61 28.92
CA ILE A 585 56.28 -14.79 28.43
C ILE A 585 54.89 -14.88 29.06
N GLY A 586 53.88 -15.09 28.23
CA GLY A 586 52.48 -15.13 28.64
C GLY A 586 51.57 -14.31 27.73
N THR A 587 50.30 -14.21 28.12
CA THR A 587 49.28 -13.45 27.38
C THR A 587 49.05 -12.11 28.05
N HIS A 588 49.13 -11.04 27.25
CA HIS A 588 48.93 -9.65 27.65
C HIS A 588 47.79 -9.06 26.83
N GLN A 589 46.93 -8.26 27.47
CA GLN A 589 45.76 -7.67 26.81
C GLN A 589 46.02 -6.19 26.56
N TYR A 590 45.69 -5.73 25.35
CA TYR A 590 45.86 -4.36 24.92
C TYR A 590 44.59 -3.88 24.21
N GLU A 591 44.30 -2.59 24.32
CA GLU A 591 43.21 -1.94 23.60
C GLU A 591 43.51 -1.92 22.08
N GLU A 592 42.47 -1.97 21.26
CA GLU A 592 42.59 -1.87 19.80
C GLU A 592 43.38 -0.62 19.37
N GLY A 593 44.34 -0.79 18.46
CA GLY A 593 45.24 0.27 17.99
C GLY A 593 46.42 0.59 18.93
N PHE A 594 46.53 -0.06 20.10
CA PHE A 594 47.69 0.14 20.98
C PHE A 594 48.97 -0.42 20.34
N SER A 595 50.06 0.34 20.40
CA SER A 595 51.35 -0.08 19.84
C SER A 595 52.24 -0.73 20.90
N VAL A 596 52.66 -1.98 20.67
CA VAL A 596 53.51 -2.77 21.56
C VAL A 596 54.86 -3.03 20.90
N THR A 597 55.96 -2.75 21.61
CA THR A 597 57.31 -3.14 21.19
C THR A 597 57.69 -4.48 21.82
N LEU A 598 57.97 -5.48 20.99
CA LEU A 598 58.61 -6.73 21.37
C LEU A 598 60.12 -6.56 21.44
N THR A 599 60.77 -7.08 22.48
CA THR A 599 62.24 -7.11 22.59
C THR A 599 62.70 -8.49 23.06
N ALA A 600 63.73 -9.07 22.45
CA ALA A 600 64.34 -10.34 22.82
C ALA A 600 65.81 -10.17 23.21
N ILE A 601 66.19 -10.70 24.38
CA ILE A 601 67.54 -10.60 24.95
C ILE A 601 68.07 -12.02 25.21
N PRO A 602 69.11 -12.48 24.50
CA PRO A 602 69.67 -13.83 24.70
C PRO A 602 70.38 -13.98 26.05
N ASP A 603 70.33 -15.18 26.62
CA ASP A 603 71.09 -15.56 27.82
C ASP A 603 72.56 -15.86 27.50
N GLU A 604 73.42 -15.92 28.53
CA GLU A 604 74.85 -16.20 28.37
C GLU A 604 75.08 -17.54 27.64
N GLY A 605 75.85 -17.50 26.54
CA GLY A 605 76.10 -18.68 25.67
C GLY A 605 75.02 -18.93 24.62
N TRP A 606 74.01 -18.07 24.50
CA TRP A 606 72.96 -18.14 23.47
C TRP A 606 72.98 -16.91 22.56
N SER A 607 72.46 -17.04 21.35
CA SER A 607 72.27 -15.94 20.39
C SER A 607 70.81 -15.88 19.96
N PHE A 608 70.23 -14.66 19.91
CA PHE A 608 68.91 -14.46 19.33
C PHE A 608 68.95 -14.76 17.83
N THR A 609 67.94 -15.47 17.34
CA THR A 609 67.85 -15.88 15.95
C THR A 609 66.77 -15.10 15.20
N ARG A 610 65.54 -15.08 15.72
CA ARG A 610 64.38 -14.42 15.10
C ARG A 610 63.16 -14.41 16.03
N TRP A 611 62.20 -13.53 15.73
CA TRP A 611 60.82 -13.58 16.17
C TRP A 611 59.95 -14.25 15.08
N VAL A 612 58.89 -14.94 15.50
CA VAL A 612 57.76 -15.34 14.65
C VAL A 612 56.50 -14.72 15.22
N VAL A 613 55.88 -13.80 14.50
CA VAL A 613 54.65 -13.12 14.90
C VAL A 613 53.55 -13.48 13.89
N ASN A 614 52.49 -14.18 14.31
CA ASN A 614 51.38 -14.63 13.44
C ASN A 614 51.85 -15.27 12.10
N SER A 615 52.93 -16.07 12.14
CA SER A 615 53.59 -16.72 10.99
C SER A 615 54.54 -15.83 10.14
N GLN A 616 54.75 -14.57 10.51
CA GLN A 616 55.74 -13.69 9.89
C GLN A 616 57.04 -13.67 10.71
N GLU A 617 58.20 -13.75 10.03
CA GLU A 617 59.51 -13.76 10.69
C GLU A 617 60.16 -12.38 10.73
N TYR A 618 60.76 -12.05 11.87
CA TYR A 618 61.55 -10.83 12.06
C TYR A 618 62.92 -11.19 12.64
N ASN A 619 63.98 -10.78 11.96
CA ASN A 619 65.35 -11.11 12.37
C ASN A 619 65.97 -10.08 13.33
N GLU A 620 65.25 -8.97 13.57
CA GLU A 620 65.66 -7.98 14.55
C GLU A 620 65.19 -8.40 15.94
N PRO A 621 66.00 -8.19 16.99
CA PRO A 621 65.61 -8.51 18.37
C PRO A 621 64.47 -7.61 18.87
N GLU A 622 64.21 -6.47 18.21
CA GLU A 622 63.14 -5.52 18.52
C GLU A 622 62.13 -5.41 17.37
N VAL A 623 60.83 -5.52 17.66
CA VAL A 623 59.73 -5.44 16.68
C VAL A 623 58.58 -4.62 17.25
N GLN A 624 58.15 -3.55 16.57
CA GLN A 624 56.92 -2.84 16.91
C GLN A 624 55.71 -3.45 16.22
N LEU A 625 54.63 -3.63 16.98
CA LEU A 625 53.35 -4.18 16.55
C LEU A 625 52.22 -3.21 16.94
N GLU A 626 51.15 -3.21 16.16
CA GLU A 626 49.91 -2.51 16.48
C GLU A 626 48.83 -3.56 16.75
N MET A 627 48.12 -3.43 17.87
CA MET A 627 47.14 -4.40 18.34
C MET A 627 45.81 -4.19 17.61
N VAL A 628 45.67 -4.76 16.42
CA VAL A 628 44.43 -4.73 15.62
C VAL A 628 43.76 -6.11 15.51
N GLU A 629 44.39 -7.14 16.06
CA GLU A 629 43.91 -8.51 16.17
C GLU A 629 44.66 -9.24 17.31
N ASP A 630 44.26 -10.46 17.63
CA ASP A 630 45.04 -11.32 18.51
C ASP A 630 46.38 -11.70 17.85
N ILE A 631 47.48 -11.50 18.58
CA ILE A 631 48.84 -11.73 18.11
C ILE A 631 49.53 -12.84 18.92
N GLN A 632 50.11 -13.81 18.23
CA GLN A 632 51.04 -14.79 18.80
C GLN A 632 52.47 -14.49 18.34
N ALA A 633 53.36 -14.20 19.28
CA ALA A 633 54.77 -13.91 19.02
C ALA A 633 55.70 -14.88 19.75
N LYS A 634 56.66 -15.47 19.04
CA LYS A 634 57.63 -16.42 19.61
C LYS A 634 59.07 -16.04 19.28
N ALA A 635 59.92 -15.87 20.29
CA ALA A 635 61.35 -15.60 20.12
C ALA A 635 62.18 -16.89 20.11
N TYR A 636 63.15 -16.98 19.19
CA TYR A 636 64.03 -18.14 19.05
C TYR A 636 65.48 -17.78 19.40
N PHE A 637 66.14 -18.64 20.17
CA PHE A 637 67.54 -18.51 20.61
C PHE A 637 68.32 -19.80 20.32
N THR A 638 69.61 -19.71 20.01
CA THR A 638 70.48 -20.86 19.71
C THR A 638 71.79 -20.85 20.53
N ASP A 639 72.22 -22.01 21.05
CA ASP A 639 73.42 -22.23 21.89
C ASP A 639 74.74 -22.16 21.10
N GLU A 640 75.73 -21.40 21.61
CA GLU A 640 77.09 -21.25 21.07
C GLU A 640 78.07 -22.25 21.70
N GLY A 641 77.98 -23.53 21.33
CA GLY A 641 78.84 -24.60 21.86
C GLY A 641 80.32 -24.53 21.44
N SER A 642 81.23 -24.49 22.42
CA SER A 642 82.69 -24.62 22.25
C SER A 642 83.17 -26.08 22.42
N GLY A 643 84.02 -26.60 21.51
CA GLY A 643 84.66 -27.91 21.72
C GLY A 643 85.57 -28.47 20.62
N VAL A 644 86.88 -28.22 20.72
CA VAL A 644 87.96 -29.08 20.20
C VAL A 644 88.73 -29.68 21.39
N GLY A 645 88.77 -31.01 21.50
CA GLY A 645 89.91 -31.77 22.06
C GLY A 645 89.87 -32.28 23.51
N SER A 646 89.57 -33.56 23.71
CA SER A 646 90.47 -34.54 24.38
C SER A 646 89.99 -35.98 24.13
N ILE A 647 90.89 -36.89 23.79
CA ILE A 647 90.58 -38.31 23.49
C ILE A 647 91.08 -39.18 24.65
N ALA A 648 90.18 -39.94 25.27
CA ALA A 648 90.51 -40.95 26.28
C ALA A 648 91.13 -42.21 25.65
N ALA A 649 92.11 -42.81 26.34
CA ALA A 649 92.87 -43.97 25.89
C ALA A 649 91.95 -45.16 25.51
N GLY A 650 92.17 -45.73 24.33
CA GLY A 650 91.49 -46.94 23.84
C GLY A 650 90.26 -46.72 22.95
N LYS A 651 89.91 -45.47 22.59
CA LYS A 651 88.84 -45.16 21.64
C LYS A 651 89.38 -44.84 20.24
N LEU A 652 88.71 -45.41 19.23
CA LEU A 652 88.94 -45.14 17.80
C LEU A 652 88.12 -43.91 17.37
N LEU A 653 88.75 -42.94 16.71
CA LEU A 653 88.05 -41.77 16.18
C LEU A 653 88.00 -41.81 14.65
N ILE A 654 86.82 -41.59 14.08
CA ILE A 654 86.62 -41.54 12.62
C ILE A 654 86.20 -40.12 12.24
N SER A 655 86.93 -39.51 11.31
CA SER A 655 86.63 -38.16 10.80
C SER A 655 86.93 -38.04 9.30
N PRO A 656 86.11 -37.31 8.53
CA PRO A 656 84.84 -36.69 8.93
C PRO A 656 83.74 -37.74 9.12
N ASN A 657 82.78 -37.46 10.00
CA ASN A 657 81.56 -38.24 10.17
C ASN A 657 80.39 -37.28 10.43
N PRO A 658 79.44 -37.09 9.48
CA PRO A 658 79.27 -37.87 8.26
C PRO A 658 80.40 -37.73 7.23
N ALA A 659 80.68 -38.80 6.50
CA ALA A 659 81.81 -38.94 5.59
C ALA A 659 81.40 -38.76 4.13
N GLY A 660 82.19 -37.98 3.39
CA GLY A 660 82.13 -37.87 1.93
C GLY A 660 82.84 -39.06 1.26
N HIS A 661 83.94 -38.82 0.53
CA HIS A 661 84.62 -39.88 -0.22
C HIS A 661 85.76 -40.57 0.54
N THR A 662 86.22 -40.00 1.65
CA THR A 662 87.33 -40.56 2.46
C THR A 662 87.04 -40.41 3.95
N ILE A 663 87.56 -41.32 4.74
CA ILE A 663 87.62 -41.21 6.21
C ILE A 663 89.05 -41.35 6.70
N THR A 664 89.36 -40.73 7.83
CA THR A 664 90.59 -40.97 8.57
C THR A 664 90.24 -41.68 9.86
N VAL A 665 90.88 -42.83 10.07
CA VAL A 665 90.82 -43.60 11.30
C VAL A 665 92.01 -43.19 12.16
N SER A 666 91.73 -42.61 13.33
CA SER A 666 92.74 -42.11 14.25
C SER A 666 92.76 -42.92 15.54
N PHE A 667 93.97 -43.23 16.01
CA PHE A 667 94.23 -43.96 17.24
C PHE A 667 94.78 -43.01 18.31
N SER A 668 94.51 -43.33 19.58
CA SER A 668 95.05 -42.56 20.71
C SER A 668 96.58 -42.74 20.90
N GLU A 669 97.16 -43.80 20.31
CA GLU A 669 98.60 -44.11 20.33
C GLU A 669 99.02 -44.83 19.04
N GLN A 670 100.33 -44.96 18.77
CA GLN A 670 100.84 -45.69 17.60
C GLN A 670 100.61 -47.20 17.73
N ILE A 671 100.10 -47.84 16.67
CA ILE A 671 99.84 -49.29 16.65
C ILE A 671 100.85 -50.02 15.75
N GLU A 672 101.53 -51.03 16.28
CA GLU A 672 102.61 -51.76 15.59
C GLU A 672 102.12 -52.65 14.43
N LYS A 673 100.99 -53.35 14.60
CA LYS A 673 100.30 -54.12 13.54
C LYS A 673 98.79 -54.01 13.63
N ALA A 674 98.13 -53.59 12.55
CA ALA A 674 96.68 -53.48 12.46
C ALA A 674 96.13 -53.95 11.12
N GLU A 675 95.11 -54.81 11.16
CA GLU A 675 94.25 -55.15 10.04
C GLU A 675 92.95 -54.34 10.14
N ILE A 676 92.57 -53.66 9.06
CA ILE A 676 91.39 -52.79 9.04
C ILE A 676 90.40 -53.32 8.01
N ALA A 677 89.14 -53.45 8.40
CA ALA A 677 88.04 -53.78 7.49
C ALA A 677 86.88 -52.82 7.69
N ILE A 678 86.09 -52.58 6.65
CA ILE A 678 84.82 -51.88 6.72
C ILE A 678 83.71 -52.90 6.50
N MET A 679 82.72 -52.89 7.38
CA MET A 679 81.55 -53.76 7.33
C MET A 679 80.28 -52.94 7.18
N ASP A 680 79.28 -53.50 6.49
CA ASP A 680 77.92 -52.98 6.51
C ASP A 680 77.21 -53.30 7.84
N ILE A 681 76.00 -52.76 8.04
CA ILE A 681 75.21 -53.00 9.25
C ILE A 681 74.73 -54.45 9.42
N ALA A 682 74.78 -55.27 8.36
CA ALA A 682 74.47 -56.68 8.41
C ALA A 682 75.68 -57.55 8.81
N GLY A 683 76.87 -56.94 8.94
CA GLY A 683 78.11 -57.59 9.33
C GLY A 683 78.90 -58.19 8.17
N ASN A 684 78.52 -57.92 6.91
CA ASN A 684 79.30 -58.36 5.75
C ASN A 684 80.47 -57.40 5.50
N THR A 685 81.62 -57.95 5.12
CA THR A 685 82.79 -57.11 4.83
C THR A 685 82.63 -56.41 3.49
N ALA A 686 82.51 -55.08 3.53
CA ALA A 686 82.41 -54.21 2.37
C ALA A 686 83.79 -53.84 1.79
N LEU A 687 84.83 -53.75 2.64
CA LEU A 687 86.19 -53.43 2.19
C LEU A 687 87.25 -54.03 3.14
N VAL A 688 88.27 -54.71 2.60
CA VAL A 688 89.37 -55.33 3.39
C VAL A 688 90.68 -54.61 3.12
N LEU A 689 91.38 -54.17 4.18
CA LEU A 689 92.70 -53.54 4.13
C LEU A 689 93.65 -54.24 5.08
N GLN A 690 94.69 -54.86 4.54
CA GLN A 690 95.42 -55.87 5.32
C GLN A 690 96.58 -55.36 6.18
N ASN A 691 97.06 -54.11 6.08
CA ASN A 691 98.14 -53.66 6.98
C ASN A 691 98.23 -52.11 7.14
N ALA A 692 97.98 -51.62 8.35
CA ALA A 692 98.31 -50.25 8.79
C ALA A 692 99.30 -50.32 9.97
N ASN A 693 100.59 -50.46 9.66
CA ASN A 693 101.63 -50.74 10.65
C ASN A 693 102.43 -49.47 10.97
N GLY A 694 102.64 -49.16 12.25
CA GLY A 694 103.49 -48.05 12.71
C GLY A 694 102.90 -46.65 12.52
N VAL A 695 101.58 -46.52 12.46
CA VAL A 695 100.87 -45.24 12.25
C VAL A 695 99.89 -44.96 13.38
N SER A 696 99.70 -43.67 13.71
CA SER A 696 98.66 -43.19 14.63
C SER A 696 97.38 -42.75 13.92
N GLN A 697 97.41 -42.61 12.60
CA GLN A 697 96.26 -42.30 11.75
C GLN A 697 96.38 -43.02 10.41
N TYR A 698 95.25 -43.46 9.86
CA TYR A 698 95.19 -44.13 8.57
C TYR A 698 93.99 -43.62 7.75
N LYS A 699 94.27 -43.05 6.59
CA LYS A 699 93.24 -42.51 5.69
C LYS A 699 92.78 -43.59 4.72
N ILE A 700 91.47 -43.75 4.61
CA ILE A 700 90.81 -44.77 3.79
C ILE A 700 89.91 -44.07 2.78
N ASP A 701 90.05 -44.45 1.52
CA ASP A 701 89.11 -44.09 0.46
C ASP A 701 87.90 -45.04 0.51
N ILE A 702 86.72 -44.45 0.57
CA ILE A 702 85.43 -45.13 0.68
C ILE A 702 84.46 -44.68 -0.41
N SER A 703 84.97 -44.05 -1.47
CA SER A 703 84.18 -43.58 -2.61
C SER A 703 83.35 -44.68 -3.28
N ALA A 704 83.81 -45.93 -3.21
CA ALA A 704 83.10 -47.09 -3.74
C ALA A 704 81.94 -47.60 -2.87
N LEU A 705 81.78 -47.10 -1.64
CA LEU A 705 80.67 -47.46 -0.76
C LEU A 705 79.43 -46.61 -1.08
N THR A 706 78.26 -47.25 -1.10
CA THR A 706 76.97 -46.54 -1.24
C THR A 706 76.63 -45.76 0.02
N GLN A 707 75.74 -44.75 -0.11
CA GLN A 707 75.24 -43.97 1.03
C GLN A 707 74.60 -44.90 2.07
N GLY A 708 74.98 -44.73 3.34
CA GLY A 708 74.53 -45.63 4.41
C GLY A 708 75.44 -45.62 5.64
N ILE A 709 75.08 -46.42 6.65
CA ILE A 709 75.85 -46.55 7.89
C ILE A 709 76.80 -47.74 7.77
N TYR A 710 78.07 -47.53 8.12
CA TYR A 710 79.10 -48.57 8.10
C TYR A 710 79.87 -48.61 9.41
N VAL A 711 80.48 -49.76 9.68
CA VAL A 711 81.32 -50.00 10.85
C VAL A 711 82.74 -50.29 10.39
N VAL A 712 83.70 -49.49 10.84
CA VAL A 712 85.12 -49.82 10.71
C VAL A 712 85.50 -50.76 11.83
N VAL A 713 86.10 -51.88 11.49
CA VAL A 713 86.65 -52.88 12.40
C VAL A 713 88.16 -52.88 12.26
N VAL A 714 88.87 -52.66 13.37
CA VAL A 714 90.33 -52.70 13.44
C VAL A 714 90.75 -53.83 14.37
N LYS A 715 91.50 -54.80 13.84
CA LYS A 715 92.08 -55.90 14.60
C LYS A 715 93.57 -55.66 14.80
N THR A 716 94.04 -55.76 16.04
CA THR A 716 95.47 -55.64 16.37
C THR A 716 95.87 -56.77 17.31
N THR A 717 97.16 -56.88 17.60
CA THR A 717 97.69 -57.86 18.57
C THR A 717 97.16 -57.65 20.00
N ARG A 718 96.58 -56.48 20.31
CA ARG A 718 96.03 -56.13 21.63
C ARG A 718 94.50 -56.26 21.73
N GLY A 719 93.78 -56.46 20.62
CA GLY A 719 92.31 -56.56 20.64
C GLY A 719 91.64 -56.20 19.31
N VAL A 720 90.30 -56.14 19.33
CA VAL A 720 89.50 -55.70 18.19
C VAL A 720 88.67 -54.48 18.60
N TRP A 721 88.74 -53.40 17.82
CA TRP A 721 87.96 -52.18 18.03
C TRP A 721 87.02 -51.95 16.86
N THR A 722 85.86 -51.37 17.14
CA THR A 722 84.87 -51.02 16.14
C THR A 722 84.35 -49.60 16.33
N SER A 723 84.15 -48.86 15.25
CA SER A 723 83.48 -47.54 15.31
C SER A 723 82.62 -47.31 14.07
N LYS A 724 81.49 -46.63 14.26
CA LYS A 724 80.49 -46.39 13.20
C LYS A 724 80.72 -45.04 12.53
N PHE A 725 80.46 -44.98 11.23
CA PHE A 725 80.34 -43.72 10.50
C PHE A 725 79.22 -43.77 9.48
N VAL A 726 78.72 -42.60 9.09
CA VAL A 726 77.69 -42.43 8.07
C VAL A 726 78.37 -42.00 6.77
N LYS A 727 78.22 -42.77 5.69
CA LYS A 727 78.58 -42.35 4.33
C LYS A 727 77.43 -41.51 3.78
N ASN A 728 77.69 -40.25 3.46
CA ASN A 728 76.77 -39.37 2.78
C ASN A 728 76.79 -39.57 1.27
#